data_AF-A0AAU5VBJ9-F1
#
_entry.id   AF-A0AAU5VBJ9-F1
#
_cell.length_a   1.000
_cell.length_b   1.000
_cell.length_c   1.000
_cell.angle_alpha   90.00
_cell.angle_beta   90.00
_cell.angle_gamma   90.00
#
_symmetry.space_group_name_H-M   'P 1'
#
loop_
_entity.id
_entity.type
_entity.pdbx_description
1 polymer ?
#
loop_
_entity_poly.entity_id
_entity_poly.type
_entity_poly.pdbx_seq_one_letter_code
_entity_poly.pdbx_strand_id
1 'polypeptide(L)'
;MTGGDPIAELIARIRQAGLDPDARQLADALWLARWSRPPDRAGTEWGSAPASGHKGAAEDPAAGRRDTRREERPPPGDRPAPARRDTETDRRVALYPVPRDGAPRGYGQGRSAVLPVGVPAAPAFPSPLELQRALRPLQGYRTAAPPLREVLDETETAERTARAGGLVLPVFRGVTRADATLQLVMDASSSMRVWDRMFAELEQVFSGLGAFRDIQVSHLHQGPDGEPAVSRSPEPGTAPLHSADRLSDPTGRRVTLLVSDCAGPLWHSGHAHRLLHHLSRLGPAAVLQPLPQRMWNRTRLPVSYGELTRGEALAGAATLKVRLPAGTPPEARDGALPVPVLPPEPAALGAWARLLSGAGAGPVAGAVGWVRRHHESARSTRPGRRMSGLELVSRFRSNASKTAGRLAGYLAAAPLSLPVMQLVQRTMLPDSGPAELAEVLLSGLVSRARTEEYGADGTQWYEFAPGAQEALLSPLGLDEAMLVLKHCSEYIEHRFGKGGPNFPALALAQLGEGGSGPPFSPGAGYPGENGDNGGATLVPQPFAEVAARVLERFMPLPEHFATYAPARGPDGPPDQRPTHPAVHRARSLAGQFGSDGMVQDLIDAVQLLRGATEHEPVPGADPELWAEYANCVLLLWEVQGGADLLREAEAAAERAVAHPRALRERASLARVLHAAATDRRRRGDRRGALDLLQRADREYAVACAAPELDAAEALRLTLERVRALEAQWRLGGDSALLQGAVGMLEAFADAWPDRRSRPTGLPLAHGRVLLRLSGATADHEQARLYAEQGARSLRAALETGPEDTPAAGESSRVRILLDLVDALLRSGGALDDARDHVEEALALTREQGLRSALLVRAGRIHVARYADTGDPRELQDAAARFEQASRGVPRDAPAHADVLAEWGEALLRHAVPDQGRAPSESLYRAIRVLRDCRTETPAGSTELAHRLLLLGRALMLRYRARGDRVDLREAEHLFGLAALEDGPPLTTARCWLELGQAQIEAYQSLGRKARLDEAVDAFRAAAESAREAEEEAETERMRQEAVELAARAQHWRGMSYEAAARPRAAREAYRAARTEWSRLPDGVASTGEPTARQTAQRLAELE
;
A
#
# COMPACT_ATOMS: atom_id res chain seq x y z
N MET A 1 -79.88 21.50 29.05
CA MET A 1 -78.93 21.71 30.16
C MET A 1 -77.78 22.53 29.58
N THR A 2 -77.46 23.65 30.22
CA THR A 2 -76.69 24.79 29.69
C THR A 2 -75.25 24.40 29.29
N GLY A 3 -74.88 24.65 28.03
CA GLY A 3 -73.54 24.40 27.50
C GLY A 3 -72.52 25.42 28.00
N GLY A 4 -71.50 24.94 28.70
CA GLY A 4 -70.32 25.71 29.06
C GLY A 4 -69.26 25.68 27.95
N ASP A 5 -68.48 26.76 27.84
CA ASP A 5 -67.38 26.89 26.89
C ASP A 5 -66.29 25.82 27.18
N PRO A 6 -65.98 24.91 26.23
CA PRO A 6 -65.01 23.84 26.44
C PRO A 6 -63.60 24.33 26.76
N ILE A 7 -63.23 25.54 26.33
CA ILE A 7 -61.92 26.14 26.67
C ILE A 7 -61.91 26.56 28.14
N ALA A 8 -63.01 27.11 28.65
CA ALA A 8 -63.12 27.48 30.05
C ALA A 8 -63.05 26.25 30.96
N GLU A 9 -63.66 25.13 30.55
CA GLU A 9 -63.57 23.86 31.29
C GLU A 9 -62.14 23.28 31.27
N LEU A 10 -61.43 23.36 30.14
CA LEU A 10 -60.02 22.95 30.06
C LEU A 10 -59.12 23.79 30.98
N ILE A 11 -59.27 25.12 30.96
CA ILE A 11 -58.53 26.03 31.85
C ILE A 11 -58.83 25.71 33.32
N ALA A 12 -60.09 25.44 33.66
CA ALA A 12 -60.49 25.09 35.02
C ALA A 12 -59.85 23.77 35.48
N ARG A 13 -59.79 22.74 34.62
CA ARG A 13 -59.16 21.46 34.95
C ARG A 13 -57.64 21.56 35.09
N ILE A 14 -56.97 22.33 34.23
CA ILE A 14 -55.52 22.55 34.33
C ILE A 14 -55.18 23.33 35.61
N ARG A 15 -56.01 24.31 35.99
CA ARG A 15 -55.90 25.02 37.27
C ARG A 15 -56.18 24.16 38.48
N GLN A 16 -57.15 23.24 38.41
CA GLN A 16 -57.39 22.24 39.46
C GLN A 16 -56.20 21.28 39.65
N ALA A 17 -55.43 21.01 38.60
CA ALA A 17 -54.18 20.26 38.67
C ALA A 17 -52.99 21.08 39.20
N GLY A 18 -53.22 22.33 39.64
CA GLY A 18 -52.20 23.20 40.24
C GLY A 18 -51.35 23.99 39.24
N LEU A 19 -51.76 24.06 37.96
CA LEU A 19 -51.04 24.78 36.90
C LEU A 19 -51.84 26.00 36.45
N ASP A 20 -51.22 27.18 36.37
CA ASP A 20 -51.85 28.40 35.84
C ASP A 20 -51.22 28.81 34.50
N PRO A 21 -51.66 28.21 33.38
CA PRO A 21 -51.00 28.40 32.08
C PRO A 21 -51.30 29.79 31.49
N ASP A 22 -50.28 30.43 30.93
CA ASP A 22 -50.47 31.61 30.08
C ASP A 22 -51.09 31.24 28.72
N ALA A 23 -51.53 32.23 27.94
CA ALA A 23 -52.20 31.99 26.65
C ALA A 23 -51.33 31.19 25.66
N ARG A 24 -50.01 31.29 25.75
CA ARG A 24 -49.05 30.58 24.88
C ARG A 24 -48.89 29.14 25.33
N GLN A 25 -48.80 28.90 26.64
CA GLN A 25 -48.78 27.58 27.26
C GLN A 25 -50.10 26.83 27.04
N LEU A 26 -51.24 27.53 27.02
CA LEU A 26 -52.53 26.94 26.69
C LEU A 26 -52.59 26.53 25.21
N ALA A 27 -52.06 27.37 24.31
CA ALA A 27 -51.95 27.05 22.89
C ALA A 27 -50.99 25.86 22.64
N ASP A 28 -49.85 25.84 23.34
CA ASP A 28 -48.89 24.74 23.29
C ASP A 28 -49.49 23.45 23.85
N ALA A 29 -50.27 23.52 24.94
CA ALA A 29 -50.97 22.36 25.50
C ALA A 29 -52.03 21.80 24.54
N LEU A 30 -52.81 22.67 23.88
CA LEU A 30 -53.77 22.27 22.84
C LEU A 30 -53.08 21.72 21.59
N TRP A 31 -51.94 22.29 21.21
CA TRP A 31 -51.12 21.80 20.10
C TRP A 31 -50.53 20.43 20.43
N LEU A 32 -49.97 20.23 21.63
CA LEU A 32 -49.45 18.95 22.11
C LEU A 32 -50.56 17.91 22.24
N ALA A 33 -51.77 18.30 22.68
CA ALA A 33 -52.93 17.42 22.76
C ALA A 33 -53.31 16.83 21.38
N ARG A 34 -53.09 17.57 20.29
CA ARG A 34 -53.31 17.07 18.93
C ARG A 34 -52.30 16.01 18.48
N TRP A 35 -51.10 16.00 19.07
CA TRP A 35 -50.03 15.05 18.74
C TRP A 35 -49.82 13.95 19.79
N SER A 36 -50.46 14.08 20.96
CA SER A 36 -50.50 13.03 21.98
C SER A 36 -51.70 12.13 21.74
N ARG A 37 -51.46 10.88 21.37
CA ARG A 37 -52.51 9.86 21.35
C ARG A 37 -52.90 9.55 22.81
N PRO A 38 -54.19 9.47 23.17
CA PRO A 38 -54.56 8.82 24.42
C PRO A 38 -54.04 7.37 24.34
N PRO A 39 -53.48 6.80 25.42
CA PRO A 39 -53.15 5.38 25.43
C PRO A 39 -54.46 4.62 25.17
N ASP A 40 -54.47 3.80 24.12
CA ASP A 40 -55.61 2.98 23.77
C ASP A 40 -55.93 2.08 24.97
N ARG A 41 -57.09 2.35 25.60
CA ARG A 41 -57.71 1.50 26.60
C ARG A 41 -58.78 0.67 25.89
N ALA A 42 -58.39 -0.52 25.47
CA ALA A 42 -59.20 -1.73 25.35
C ALA A 42 -58.29 -2.85 25.87
N GLY A 43 -58.43 -3.37 27.10
CA GLY A 43 -59.57 -4.13 27.64
C GLY A 43 -59.42 -5.58 27.15
N THR A 44 -59.21 -6.64 27.95
CA THR A 44 -59.74 -7.08 29.26
C THR A 44 -58.91 -8.37 29.58
N GLU A 45 -58.50 -8.79 30.77
CA GLU A 45 -59.19 -9.06 32.03
C GLU A 45 -58.15 -9.16 33.16
N TRP A 46 -58.36 -8.42 34.25
CA TRP A 46 -57.81 -8.81 35.55
C TRP A 46 -58.90 -9.64 36.24
N GLY A 47 -58.86 -10.95 36.04
CA GLY A 47 -59.78 -11.90 36.64
C GLY A 47 -59.05 -12.81 37.63
N SER A 48 -59.30 -12.61 38.92
CA SER A 48 -59.25 -13.61 40.00
C SER A 48 -57.97 -14.45 40.18
N ALA A 49 -57.12 -13.99 41.11
CA ALA A 49 -56.34 -14.90 41.95
C ALA A 49 -57.23 -15.44 43.09
N PRO A 50 -57.24 -16.75 43.40
CA PRO A 50 -57.79 -17.24 44.66
C PRO A 50 -56.77 -17.06 45.79
N ALA A 51 -57.30 -16.72 46.96
CA ALA A 51 -56.55 -16.50 48.18
C ALA A 51 -55.99 -17.81 48.78
N SER A 52 -54.74 -17.77 49.22
CA SER A 52 -54.23 -18.31 50.50
C SER A 52 -52.77 -17.86 50.59
N GLY A 53 -52.22 -17.34 51.68
CA GLY A 53 -52.63 -17.07 53.05
C GLY A 53 -51.32 -16.89 53.84
N HIS A 54 -51.38 -16.14 54.94
CA HIS A 54 -50.33 -15.87 55.96
C HIS A 54 -49.49 -14.60 55.68
N LYS A 55 -49.85 -13.44 56.27
CA LYS A 55 -49.56 -12.96 57.66
C LYS A 55 -48.07 -13.03 57.98
N GLY A 56 -47.38 -12.02 58.50
CA GLY A 56 -47.58 -10.64 58.99
C GLY A 56 -46.14 -10.10 59.20
N ALA A 57 -45.79 -8.93 59.70
CA ALA A 57 -46.40 -7.79 60.35
C ALA A 57 -45.39 -6.63 60.09
N ALA A 58 -45.84 -5.44 59.69
CA ALA A 58 -45.89 -4.25 60.55
C ALA A 58 -44.63 -4.00 61.40
N GLU A 59 -43.88 -2.94 61.08
CA GLU A 59 -43.66 -1.83 62.01
C GLU A 59 -43.14 -0.57 61.31
N ASP A 60 -43.68 0.55 61.79
CA ASP A 60 -43.63 1.91 61.26
C ASP A 60 -42.33 2.67 61.64
N PRO A 61 -42.09 3.85 61.03
CA PRO A 61 -40.91 4.70 61.18
C PRO A 61 -41.14 5.87 62.16
N ALA A 62 -40.10 6.32 62.86
CA ALA A 62 -40.07 7.60 63.60
C ALA A 62 -38.62 7.85 64.09
N ALA A 63 -38.03 9.03 64.20
CA ALA A 63 -38.39 10.45 64.10
C ALA A 63 -37.04 11.21 63.92
N GLY A 64 -36.91 12.46 63.47
CA GLY A 64 -37.81 13.59 63.35
C GLY A 64 -37.09 14.86 63.83
N ARG A 65 -37.20 15.95 63.06
CA ARG A 65 -37.23 17.39 63.44
C ARG A 65 -36.87 18.23 62.19
N ARG A 66 -37.84 18.85 61.50
CA ARG A 66 -38.47 20.19 61.73
C ARG A 66 -37.40 21.30 61.82
N ASP A 67 -37.41 22.39 61.05
CA ASP A 67 -38.55 23.29 60.80
C ASP A 67 -38.30 24.31 59.64
N THR A 68 -39.42 24.74 59.04
CA THR A 68 -39.81 26.07 58.45
C THR A 68 -39.03 26.87 57.38
N ARG A 69 -39.81 27.22 56.33
CA ARG A 69 -40.07 28.52 55.67
C ARG A 69 -38.94 29.37 55.04
N ARG A 70 -39.09 29.49 53.70
CA ARG A 70 -39.34 30.70 52.86
C ARG A 70 -38.61 32.02 53.18
N GLU A 71 -38.21 32.64 52.05
CA GLU A 71 -38.11 34.08 51.72
C GLU A 71 -36.70 34.73 51.61
N GLU A 72 -36.50 35.28 50.39
CA GLU A 72 -35.79 36.50 50.01
C GLU A 72 -34.23 36.56 49.85
N ARG A 73 -33.86 36.84 48.58
CA ARG A 73 -32.61 37.40 47.99
C ARG A 73 -32.31 38.83 48.51
N PRO A 74 -31.24 39.58 48.07
CA PRO A 74 -29.97 39.34 47.31
C PRO A 74 -28.75 39.98 48.09
N PRO A 75 -27.53 40.37 47.57
CA PRO A 75 -27.04 40.55 46.20
C PRO A 75 -25.56 40.06 45.98
N PRO A 76 -24.75 40.58 45.02
CA PRO A 76 -24.02 39.74 44.08
C PRO A 76 -22.50 39.67 44.34
N GLY A 77 -21.82 38.65 43.82
CA GLY A 77 -20.37 38.67 43.74
C GLY A 77 -19.75 37.31 43.51
N ASP A 78 -19.00 37.22 42.42
CA ASP A 78 -17.94 36.27 42.13
C ASP A 78 -18.30 34.81 41.81
N ARG A 79 -18.33 34.58 40.49
CA ARG A 79 -18.14 33.27 39.85
C ARG A 79 -16.88 32.60 40.41
N PRO A 80 -16.95 31.36 40.92
CA PRO A 80 -15.75 30.59 41.16
C PRO A 80 -15.15 30.16 39.81
N ALA A 81 -13.86 30.46 39.65
CA ALA A 81 -13.04 29.97 38.54
C ALA A 81 -13.12 28.43 38.47
N PRO A 82 -13.09 27.84 37.27
CA PRO A 82 -13.07 26.39 37.14
C PRO A 82 -11.75 25.84 37.70
N ALA A 83 -11.86 24.84 38.56
CA ALA A 83 -10.73 24.10 39.09
C ALA A 83 -9.84 23.62 37.93
N ARG A 84 -8.58 24.07 37.93
CA ARG A 84 -7.49 23.44 37.18
C ARG A 84 -7.44 21.99 37.64
N ARG A 85 -7.82 21.07 36.75
CA ARG A 85 -7.42 19.67 36.89
C ARG A 85 -5.97 19.60 36.43
N ASP A 86 -5.10 19.20 37.35
CA ASP A 86 -3.69 18.98 37.09
C ASP A 86 -3.49 18.05 35.88
N THR A 87 -2.76 18.56 34.88
CA THR A 87 -2.46 17.93 33.60
C THR A 87 -1.32 16.90 33.69
N GLU A 88 -1.30 16.04 34.71
CA GLU A 88 -0.17 15.10 34.88
C GLU A 88 -0.53 13.66 35.29
N THR A 89 -1.79 13.24 35.14
CA THR A 89 -2.20 11.83 35.36
C THR A 89 -2.82 11.13 34.15
N ASP A 90 -2.80 11.75 32.97
CA ASP A 90 -3.48 11.19 31.80
C ASP A 90 -2.57 10.23 31.01
N ARG A 91 -2.51 8.95 31.43
CA ARG A 91 -1.94 7.86 30.60
C ARG A 91 -2.26 6.43 31.08
N ARG A 92 -3.47 6.16 31.58
CA ARG A 92 -3.88 4.78 31.93
C ARG A 92 -5.35 4.52 31.59
N VAL A 93 -5.60 3.57 30.69
CA VAL A 93 -6.95 3.06 30.36
C VAL A 93 -7.06 1.61 30.85
N ALA A 94 -8.16 1.28 31.50
CA ALA A 94 -8.51 -0.09 31.88
C ALA A 94 -9.08 -0.85 30.65
N LEU A 95 -8.60 -2.07 30.41
CA LEU A 95 -9.02 -2.92 29.28
C LEU A 95 -10.38 -3.63 29.49
N TYR A 96 -11.21 -3.18 30.44
CA TYR A 96 -12.52 -3.78 30.74
C TYR A 96 -13.62 -2.74 30.91
N PRO A 97 -14.87 -3.03 30.49
CA PRO A 97 -16.02 -2.24 30.89
C PRO A 97 -16.24 -2.45 32.40
N VAL A 98 -15.99 -1.42 33.19
CA VAL A 98 -16.53 -1.37 34.56
C VAL A 98 -18.03 -1.09 34.41
N PRO A 99 -18.93 -1.92 34.97
CA PRO A 99 -20.34 -1.58 35.02
C PRO A 99 -20.48 -0.22 35.71
N ARG A 100 -20.90 0.80 34.95
CA ARG A 100 -21.25 2.12 35.50
C ARG A 100 -22.67 2.04 36.03
N ASP A 101 -22.86 1.25 37.08
CA ASP A 101 -24.01 1.40 37.96
C ASP A 101 -23.53 1.19 39.40
N GLY A 102 -23.47 2.30 40.13
CA GLY A 102 -23.15 2.29 41.55
C GLY A 102 -24.32 1.78 42.36
N ALA A 103 -24.20 0.57 42.92
CA ALA A 103 -24.72 0.22 44.24
C ALA A 103 -24.07 -1.11 44.72
N PRO A 104 -23.43 -1.15 45.91
CA PRO A 104 -22.88 -2.39 46.44
C PRO A 104 -24.01 -3.19 47.14
N ARG A 105 -24.19 -4.45 46.74
CA ARG A 105 -24.88 -5.46 47.58
C ARG A 105 -23.89 -6.61 47.83
N GLY A 106 -23.56 -6.83 49.11
CA GLY A 106 -22.61 -7.84 49.61
C GLY A 106 -23.11 -9.28 49.44
N TYR A 107 -22.37 -10.34 49.77
CA TYR A 107 -21.20 -10.53 50.65
C TYR A 107 -20.31 -11.66 50.09
N GLY A 108 -18.99 -11.58 50.32
CA GLY A 108 -18.03 -12.67 50.10
C GLY A 108 -16.59 -12.15 50.02
N GLN A 109 -15.81 -12.36 51.07
CA GLN A 109 -14.44 -11.84 51.22
C GLN A 109 -13.46 -12.52 50.24
N GLY A 110 -12.79 -11.71 49.43
CA GLY A 110 -11.70 -12.10 48.54
C GLY A 110 -11.23 -10.90 47.73
N ARG A 111 -10.46 -9.99 48.36
CA ARG A 111 -9.88 -8.83 47.68
C ARG A 111 -8.79 -9.31 46.71
N SER A 112 -9.13 -9.51 45.44
CA SER A 112 -8.16 -9.37 44.35
C SER A 112 -8.37 -8.01 43.71
N ALA A 113 -7.59 -7.04 44.16
CA ALA A 113 -7.49 -5.75 43.48
C ALA A 113 -6.88 -6.01 42.10
N VAL A 114 -7.72 -5.99 41.07
CA VAL A 114 -7.28 -6.07 39.67
C VAL A 114 -6.36 -4.89 39.41
N LEU A 115 -5.06 -5.14 39.33
CA LEU A 115 -4.06 -4.12 38.99
C LEU A 115 -4.25 -3.75 37.51
N PRO A 116 -4.58 -2.50 37.15
CA PRO A 116 -4.68 -2.11 35.75
C PRO A 116 -3.28 -2.06 35.13
N VAL A 117 -3.01 -2.96 34.18
CA VAL A 117 -1.84 -2.89 33.32
C VAL A 117 -2.04 -1.71 32.35
N GLY A 118 -1.33 -0.62 32.60
CA GLY A 118 -1.34 0.56 31.73
C GLY A 118 -0.37 0.39 30.57
N VAL A 119 -0.88 0.07 29.39
CA VAL A 119 -0.11 0.20 28.14
C VAL A 119 -0.53 1.52 27.46
N PRO A 120 0.40 2.42 27.07
CA PRO A 120 0.07 3.67 26.40
C PRO A 120 -0.60 3.37 25.05
N ALA A 121 -1.91 3.60 24.94
CA ALA A 121 -2.62 3.42 23.68
C ALA A 121 -2.50 4.67 22.82
N ALA A 122 -1.93 4.54 21.61
CA ALA A 122 -1.83 5.62 20.64
C ALA A 122 -3.22 6.28 20.40
N PRO A 123 -3.31 7.63 20.38
CA PRO A 123 -4.56 8.34 20.11
C PRO A 123 -5.08 8.03 18.70
N ALA A 124 -6.40 8.00 18.51
CA ALA A 124 -6.98 7.75 17.18
C ALA A 124 -6.71 8.92 16.23
N PHE A 125 -6.59 10.14 16.77
CA PHE A 125 -6.06 11.30 16.08
C PHE A 125 -4.64 11.64 16.56
N PRO A 126 -3.63 11.70 15.67
CA PRO A 126 -2.27 12.07 16.06
C PRO A 126 -2.15 13.46 16.70
N SER A 127 -3.02 14.40 16.31
CA SER A 127 -2.94 15.81 16.69
C SER A 127 -4.34 16.45 16.94
N PRO A 128 -5.02 16.16 18.07
CA PRO A 128 -6.37 16.69 18.35
C PRO A 128 -6.43 18.23 18.37
N LEU A 129 -5.33 18.91 18.74
CA LEU A 129 -5.23 20.38 18.71
C LEU A 129 -5.25 20.96 17.30
N GLU A 130 -4.63 20.28 16.32
CA GLU A 130 -4.67 20.71 14.92
C GLU A 130 -6.08 20.58 14.36
N LEU A 131 -6.77 19.50 14.72
CA LEU A 131 -8.17 19.30 14.35
C LEU A 131 -9.07 20.40 14.95
N GLN A 132 -8.89 20.74 16.24
CA GLN A 132 -9.64 21.82 16.88
C GLN A 132 -9.35 23.18 16.21
N ARG A 133 -8.10 23.46 15.82
CA ARG A 133 -7.72 24.67 15.07
C ARG A 133 -8.39 24.72 13.70
N ALA A 134 -8.41 23.60 12.97
CA ALA A 134 -9.02 23.49 11.66
C ALA A 134 -10.54 23.72 11.70
N LEU A 135 -11.21 23.29 12.78
CA LEU A 135 -12.66 23.45 12.99
C LEU A 135 -13.07 24.83 13.54
N ARG A 136 -12.12 25.67 14.00
CA ARG A 136 -12.39 27.03 14.52
C ARG A 136 -13.33 27.88 13.65
N PRO A 137 -13.29 27.83 12.30
CA PRO A 137 -14.23 28.56 11.45
C PRO A 137 -15.71 28.31 11.76
N LEU A 138 -16.10 27.16 12.33
CA LEU A 138 -17.49 26.85 12.69
C LEU A 138 -18.05 27.79 13.78
N GLN A 139 -17.22 28.45 14.57
CA GLN A 139 -17.69 29.49 15.51
C GLN A 139 -18.37 30.67 14.77
N GLY A 140 -18.01 30.87 13.50
CA GLY A 140 -18.64 31.83 12.59
C GLY A 140 -19.94 31.33 11.94
N TYR A 141 -20.32 30.06 12.10
CA TYR A 141 -21.53 29.51 11.49
C TYR A 141 -22.80 30.18 12.03
N ARG A 142 -23.76 30.44 11.15
CA ARG A 142 -25.06 31.06 11.44
C ARG A 142 -26.14 30.26 10.73
N THR A 143 -27.20 29.90 11.46
CA THR A 143 -28.42 29.32 10.88
C THR A 143 -29.22 30.41 10.15
N ALA A 144 -30.01 30.03 9.15
CA ALA A 144 -30.97 30.94 8.52
C ALA A 144 -32.29 31.04 9.29
N ALA A 145 -32.47 30.24 10.36
CA ALA A 145 -33.65 30.32 11.22
C ALA A 145 -33.66 31.62 12.04
N PRO A 146 -34.84 32.17 12.40
CA PRO A 146 -34.93 33.32 13.29
C PRO A 146 -34.14 33.10 14.59
N PRO A 147 -33.54 34.13 15.20
CA PRO A 147 -32.80 33.98 16.45
C PRO A 147 -33.70 33.41 17.57
N LEU A 148 -33.20 32.47 18.37
CA LEU A 148 -33.98 31.90 19.50
C LEU A 148 -33.91 32.76 20.75
N ARG A 149 -32.87 33.58 20.84
CA ARG A 149 -32.64 34.51 21.92
C ARG A 149 -32.54 35.89 21.33
N GLU A 150 -33.34 36.80 21.86
CA GLU A 150 -33.21 38.21 21.54
C GLU A 150 -32.67 38.90 22.79
N VAL A 151 -31.70 39.79 22.59
CA VAL A 151 -31.14 40.64 23.65
C VAL A 151 -31.50 42.08 23.29
N LEU A 152 -31.81 42.88 24.31
CA LEU A 152 -32.06 44.30 24.13
C LEU A 152 -30.83 44.96 23.52
N ASP A 153 -30.99 45.62 22.38
CA ASP A 153 -29.98 46.51 21.85
C ASP A 153 -30.10 47.83 22.60
N GLU A 154 -29.32 47.98 23.66
CA GLU A 154 -29.36 49.15 24.54
C GLU A 154 -29.14 50.46 23.77
N THR A 155 -28.25 50.45 22.77
CA THR A 155 -27.91 51.63 21.97
C THR A 155 -29.08 52.01 21.06
N GLU A 156 -29.59 51.07 20.26
CA GLU A 156 -30.69 51.34 19.34
C GLU A 156 -32.00 51.62 20.09
N THR A 157 -32.20 50.97 21.24
CA THR A 157 -33.30 51.28 22.17
C THR A 157 -33.21 52.71 22.68
N ALA A 158 -32.02 53.15 23.13
CA ALA A 158 -31.80 54.51 23.60
C ALA A 158 -32.03 55.52 22.47
N GLU A 159 -31.52 55.26 21.27
CA GLU A 159 -31.69 56.13 20.10
C GLU A 159 -33.16 56.25 19.67
N ARG A 160 -33.90 55.14 19.57
CA ARG A 160 -35.33 55.18 19.22
C ARG A 160 -36.17 55.84 20.29
N THR A 161 -35.86 55.58 21.55
CA THR A 161 -36.53 56.21 22.70
C THR A 161 -36.30 57.73 22.70
N ALA A 162 -35.07 58.18 22.41
CA ALA A 162 -34.75 59.59 22.27
C ALA A 162 -35.49 60.25 21.09
N ARG A 163 -35.52 59.59 19.92
CA ARG A 163 -36.26 60.08 18.74
C ARG A 163 -37.77 60.09 18.94
N ALA A 164 -38.31 59.20 19.77
CA ALA A 164 -39.74 59.12 20.11
C ALA A 164 -40.16 60.05 21.27
N GLY A 165 -39.30 61.00 21.69
CA GLY A 165 -39.65 62.00 22.70
C GLY A 165 -39.73 61.46 24.13
N GLY A 166 -38.98 60.39 24.45
CA GLY A 166 -38.91 59.80 25.79
C GLY A 166 -39.82 58.59 26.02
N LEU A 167 -40.59 58.15 25.00
CA LEU A 167 -41.31 56.89 25.05
C LEU A 167 -40.32 55.72 24.88
N VAL A 168 -40.19 54.86 25.90
CA VAL A 168 -39.27 53.70 25.87
C VAL A 168 -39.72 52.71 24.81
N LEU A 169 -38.96 52.62 23.71
CA LEU A 169 -39.19 51.71 22.60
C LEU A 169 -38.08 50.66 22.56
N PRO A 170 -38.24 49.52 23.27
CA PRO A 170 -37.20 48.50 23.32
C PRO A 170 -36.99 47.89 21.93
N VAL A 171 -35.75 47.96 21.45
CA VAL A 171 -35.32 47.31 20.21
C VAL A 171 -34.52 46.09 20.59
N PHE A 172 -35.00 44.93 20.18
CA PHE A 172 -34.35 43.65 20.43
C PHE A 172 -33.55 43.22 19.20
N ARG A 173 -32.34 42.72 19.43
CA ARG A 173 -31.50 42.11 18.40
C ARG A 173 -31.36 40.62 18.66
N GLY A 174 -31.38 39.83 17.59
CA GLY A 174 -31.13 38.40 17.65
C GLY A 174 -29.70 38.07 18.05
N VAL A 175 -29.53 37.21 19.05
CA VAL A 175 -28.23 36.60 19.36
C VAL A 175 -28.04 35.38 18.47
N THR A 176 -27.30 35.52 17.39
CA THR A 176 -27.10 34.45 16.40
C THR A 176 -25.88 33.57 16.69
N ARG A 177 -25.16 33.79 17.79
CA ARG A 177 -23.95 33.05 18.15
C ARG A 177 -24.31 31.76 18.88
N ALA A 178 -23.72 30.63 18.46
CA ALA A 178 -23.97 29.31 19.03
C ALA A 178 -25.47 28.93 19.03
N ASP A 179 -26.19 29.32 17.97
CA ASP A 179 -27.62 29.05 17.82
C ASP A 179 -27.92 27.70 17.14
N ALA A 180 -26.89 27.05 16.60
CA ALA A 180 -26.98 25.73 15.98
C ALA A 180 -26.71 24.60 16.99
N THR A 181 -27.32 23.44 16.76
CA THR A 181 -27.05 22.20 17.50
C THR A 181 -26.32 21.21 16.60
N LEU A 182 -25.27 20.56 17.10
CA LEU A 182 -24.58 19.50 16.36
C LEU A 182 -25.21 18.15 16.72
N GLN A 183 -25.64 17.40 15.71
CA GLN A 183 -26.06 16.01 15.83
C GLN A 183 -24.95 15.12 15.30
N LEU A 184 -24.25 14.44 16.19
CA LEU A 184 -23.20 13.49 15.87
C LEU A 184 -23.79 12.08 15.89
N VAL A 185 -23.81 11.41 14.75
CA VAL A 185 -24.43 10.08 14.60
C VAL A 185 -23.38 9.07 14.20
N MET A 186 -23.26 7.95 14.91
CA MET A 186 -22.37 6.84 14.52
C MET A 186 -23.20 5.68 13.98
N ASP A 187 -22.83 5.14 12.81
CA ASP A 187 -23.37 3.87 12.34
C ASP A 187 -22.97 2.73 13.30
N ALA A 188 -23.94 1.95 13.79
CA ALA A 188 -23.74 0.86 14.73
C ALA A 188 -23.45 -0.50 14.04
N SER A 189 -22.99 -0.48 12.78
CA SER A 189 -22.55 -1.68 12.07
C SER A 189 -21.34 -2.35 12.76
N SER A 190 -21.15 -3.65 12.51
CA SER A 190 -20.11 -4.44 13.16
C SER A 190 -18.69 -3.97 12.84
N SER A 191 -18.47 -3.44 11.64
CA SER A 191 -17.20 -2.85 11.19
C SER A 191 -16.97 -1.47 11.79
N MET A 192 -18.01 -0.79 12.30
CA MET A 192 -17.88 0.53 12.88
C MET A 192 -17.36 0.56 14.32
N ARG A 193 -17.45 -0.57 15.05
CA ARG A 193 -16.95 -0.70 16.43
C ARG A 193 -15.46 -0.39 16.59
N VAL A 194 -14.65 -0.64 15.56
CA VAL A 194 -13.21 -0.31 15.60
C VAL A 194 -12.96 1.20 15.73
N TRP A 195 -13.97 2.02 15.42
CA TRP A 195 -13.91 3.48 15.41
C TRP A 195 -14.54 4.14 16.64
N ASP A 196 -15.01 3.38 17.64
CA ASP A 196 -15.66 3.94 18.85
C ASP A 196 -14.78 4.96 19.57
N ARG A 197 -13.46 4.71 19.62
CA ARG A 197 -12.49 5.65 20.19
C ARG A 197 -12.38 6.95 19.39
N MET A 198 -12.27 6.83 18.06
CA MET A 198 -12.23 8.00 17.17
C MET A 198 -13.50 8.84 17.33
N PHE A 199 -14.66 8.17 17.48
CA PHE A 199 -15.93 8.85 17.71
C PHE A 199 -15.97 9.62 19.03
N ALA A 200 -15.49 9.01 20.13
CA ALA A 200 -15.38 9.67 21.43
C ALA A 200 -14.39 10.85 21.41
N GLU A 201 -13.22 10.70 20.76
CA GLU A 201 -12.25 11.79 20.58
C GLU A 201 -12.86 12.95 19.76
N LEU A 202 -13.67 12.64 18.74
CA LEU A 202 -14.36 13.63 17.92
C LEU A 202 -15.41 14.42 18.73
N GLU A 203 -16.20 13.74 19.56
CA GLU A 203 -17.15 14.37 20.50
C GLU A 203 -16.43 15.38 21.43
N GLN A 204 -15.28 14.98 21.98
CA GLN A 204 -14.46 15.85 22.84
C GLN A 204 -13.95 17.08 22.09
N VAL A 205 -13.48 16.92 20.85
CA VAL A 205 -12.98 18.03 20.02
C VAL A 205 -14.09 19.02 19.69
N PHE A 206 -15.28 18.55 19.30
CA PHE A 206 -16.42 19.44 19.05
C PHE A 206 -16.94 20.12 20.33
N SER A 207 -16.94 19.41 21.46
CA SER A 207 -17.29 19.98 22.76
C SER A 207 -16.35 21.11 23.17
N GLY A 208 -15.04 20.92 22.93
CA GLY A 208 -14.01 21.94 23.18
C GLY A 208 -14.04 23.15 22.22
N LEU A 209 -14.84 23.11 21.15
CA LEU A 209 -14.89 24.18 20.15
C LEU A 209 -15.81 25.34 20.57
N GLY A 210 -16.85 25.07 21.38
CA GLY A 210 -17.83 26.07 21.80
C GLY A 210 -18.61 26.74 20.66
N ALA A 211 -18.71 26.08 19.50
CA ALA A 211 -19.40 26.61 18.31
C ALA A 211 -20.92 26.35 18.32
N PHE A 212 -21.36 25.32 19.05
CA PHE A 212 -22.74 24.84 19.08
C PHE A 212 -23.38 25.07 20.44
N ARG A 213 -24.71 25.20 20.47
CA ARG A 213 -25.48 25.28 21.72
C ARG A 213 -25.40 24.00 22.52
N ASP A 214 -25.54 22.89 21.81
CA ASP A 214 -25.67 21.54 22.33
C ASP A 214 -25.10 20.56 21.29
N ILE A 215 -24.56 19.44 21.78
CA ILE A 215 -24.01 18.35 20.97
C ILE A 215 -24.75 17.09 21.36
N GLN A 216 -25.51 16.54 20.42
CA GLN A 216 -26.32 15.35 20.61
C GLN A 216 -25.66 14.16 19.94
N VAL A 217 -25.36 13.14 20.74
CA VAL A 217 -24.73 11.90 20.27
C VAL A 217 -25.80 10.82 20.11
N SER A 218 -25.76 10.09 19.00
CA SER A 218 -26.66 8.97 18.74
C SER A 218 -25.98 7.88 17.92
N HIS A 219 -26.40 6.63 18.12
CA HIS A 219 -25.98 5.49 17.33
C HIS A 219 -27.14 5.04 16.44
N LEU A 220 -26.84 4.82 15.16
CA LEU A 220 -27.80 4.40 14.14
C LEU A 220 -27.79 2.88 14.02
N HIS A 221 -28.92 2.27 14.37
CA HIS A 221 -29.15 0.82 14.38
C HIS A 221 -30.13 0.42 13.29
N GLN A 222 -30.04 -0.83 12.86
CA GLN A 222 -31.12 -1.45 12.09
C GLN A 222 -32.21 -1.92 13.06
N GLY A 223 -33.43 -1.39 12.91
CA GLY A 223 -34.59 -1.84 13.67
C GLY A 223 -35.03 -3.26 13.29
N PRO A 224 -35.91 -3.89 14.09
CA PRO A 224 -36.45 -5.22 13.81
C PRO A 224 -37.15 -5.30 12.44
N ASP A 225 -37.78 -4.21 12.01
CA ASP A 225 -38.47 -4.10 10.71
C ASP A 225 -37.53 -3.72 9.55
N GLY A 226 -36.22 -3.61 9.81
CA GLY A 226 -35.22 -3.18 8.82
C GLY A 226 -35.09 -1.66 8.63
N GLU A 227 -36.00 -0.88 9.22
CA GLU A 227 -36.00 0.58 9.24
C GLU A 227 -34.87 1.16 10.13
N PRO A 228 -34.38 2.38 9.86
CA PRO A 228 -33.36 3.01 10.68
C PRO A 228 -33.93 3.41 12.05
N ALA A 229 -33.25 2.97 13.11
CA ALA A 229 -33.55 3.32 14.48
C ALA A 229 -32.35 4.01 15.14
N VAL A 230 -32.60 4.85 16.14
CA VAL A 230 -31.54 5.56 16.88
C VAL A 230 -31.57 5.22 18.36
N SER A 231 -30.39 5.09 18.95
CA SER A 231 -30.19 4.87 20.38
C SER A 231 -29.08 5.78 20.92
N ARG A 232 -29.03 5.93 22.25
CA ARG A 232 -27.89 6.57 22.95
C ARG A 232 -26.76 5.57 23.25
N SER A 233 -26.99 4.27 23.01
CA SER A 233 -26.00 3.21 23.23
C SER A 233 -25.49 2.63 21.90
N PRO A 234 -24.21 2.26 21.81
CA PRO A 234 -23.67 1.48 20.69
C PRO A 234 -24.18 0.03 20.67
N GLU A 235 -24.69 -0.49 21.79
CA GLU A 235 -25.22 -1.84 21.88
C GLU A 235 -26.76 -1.87 21.83
N PRO A 236 -27.35 -2.75 21.00
CA PRO A 236 -28.79 -2.94 20.97
C PRO A 236 -29.24 -3.60 22.28
N GLY A 237 -30.21 -2.98 22.98
CA GLY A 237 -30.79 -3.51 24.21
C GLY A 237 -30.36 -2.79 25.50
N THR A 238 -29.21 -2.13 25.53
CA THR A 238 -28.76 -1.34 26.71
C THR A 238 -29.58 -0.05 26.89
N ALA A 239 -30.12 0.48 25.80
CA ALA A 239 -30.96 1.67 25.78
C ALA A 239 -32.11 1.50 24.77
N PRO A 240 -33.27 2.15 24.99
CA PRO A 240 -34.43 2.01 24.10
C PRO A 240 -34.12 2.54 22.70
N LEU A 241 -34.53 1.77 21.69
CA LEU A 241 -34.49 2.17 20.29
C LEU A 241 -35.64 3.14 19.99
N HIS A 242 -35.35 4.18 19.22
CA HIS A 242 -36.32 5.20 18.81
C HIS A 242 -36.33 5.37 17.28
N SER A 243 -37.41 5.92 16.71
CA SER A 243 -37.46 6.24 15.27
C SER A 243 -36.36 7.23 14.89
N ALA A 244 -35.76 7.04 13.71
CA ALA A 244 -34.81 7.98 13.11
C ALA A 244 -35.41 9.38 12.85
N ASP A 245 -36.74 9.55 12.88
CA ASP A 245 -37.40 10.87 12.81
C ASP A 245 -36.93 11.84 13.91
N ARG A 246 -36.39 11.33 15.02
CA ARG A 246 -35.79 12.18 16.06
C ARG A 246 -34.58 12.99 15.58
N LEU A 247 -33.90 12.52 14.54
CA LEU A 247 -32.78 13.22 13.92
C LEU A 247 -33.26 14.43 13.10
N SER A 248 -34.51 14.44 12.67
CA SER A 248 -35.09 15.52 11.88
C SER A 248 -35.36 16.75 12.73
N ASP A 249 -34.88 17.91 12.26
CA ASP A 249 -35.15 19.22 12.85
C ASP A 249 -35.73 20.15 11.76
N PRO A 250 -37.06 20.36 11.72
CA PRO A 250 -37.67 21.22 10.71
C PRO A 250 -37.31 22.71 10.89
N THR A 251 -36.69 23.09 12.01
CA THR A 251 -36.26 24.48 12.23
C THR A 251 -34.98 24.85 11.48
N GLY A 252 -34.24 23.88 10.95
CA GLY A 252 -33.00 24.10 10.20
C GLY A 252 -31.82 24.60 11.06
N ARG A 253 -31.86 24.36 12.37
CA ARG A 253 -30.78 24.74 13.31
C ARG A 253 -29.79 23.61 13.55
N ARG A 254 -30.15 22.38 13.17
CA ARG A 254 -29.32 21.20 13.36
C ARG A 254 -28.33 21.00 12.22
N VAL A 255 -27.06 20.81 12.58
CA VAL A 255 -26.01 20.32 11.69
C VAL A 255 -25.81 18.84 11.99
N THR A 256 -25.90 17.98 10.98
CA THR A 256 -25.75 16.53 11.15
C THR A 256 -24.41 16.05 10.61
N LEU A 257 -23.65 15.31 11.42
CA LEU A 257 -22.44 14.62 11.01
C LEU A 257 -22.62 13.11 11.25
N LEU A 258 -22.75 12.34 10.16
CA LEU A 258 -22.87 10.89 10.20
C LEU A 258 -21.50 10.24 10.04
N VAL A 259 -21.02 9.55 11.06
CA VAL A 259 -19.77 8.79 11.06
C VAL A 259 -20.07 7.35 10.65
N SER A 260 -19.60 6.95 9.47
CA SER A 260 -20.00 5.69 8.84
C SER A 260 -18.98 5.22 7.82
N ASP A 261 -18.74 3.92 7.75
CA ASP A 261 -17.95 3.25 6.71
C ASP A 261 -18.74 3.02 5.40
N CYS A 262 -20.05 3.34 5.42
CA CYS A 262 -20.98 3.23 4.30
C CYS A 262 -21.09 1.81 3.74
N ALA A 263 -20.85 0.79 4.57
CA ALA A 263 -20.91 -0.62 4.17
C ALA A 263 -21.99 -1.43 4.90
N GLY A 264 -22.57 -0.88 5.98
CA GLY A 264 -23.54 -1.58 6.83
C GLY A 264 -24.89 -1.94 6.18
N PRO A 265 -25.74 -2.72 6.87
CA PRO A 265 -27.03 -3.21 6.34
C PRO A 265 -28.01 -2.09 5.90
N LEU A 266 -28.02 -0.97 6.61
CA LEU A 266 -28.85 0.20 6.27
C LEU A 266 -28.44 0.85 4.95
N TRP A 267 -27.15 0.79 4.62
CA TRP A 267 -26.63 1.24 3.33
C TRP A 267 -26.94 0.25 2.21
N HIS A 268 -26.97 -1.04 2.52
CA HIS A 268 -27.33 -2.07 1.55
C HIS A 268 -28.81 -1.99 1.14
N SER A 269 -29.69 -1.72 2.10
CA SER A 269 -31.13 -1.57 1.87
C SER A 269 -31.54 -0.19 1.35
N GLY A 270 -30.60 0.76 1.26
CA GLY A 270 -30.86 2.13 0.83
C GLY A 270 -31.54 3.02 1.88
N HIS A 271 -31.87 2.50 3.07
CA HIS A 271 -32.49 3.28 4.15
C HIS A 271 -31.59 4.43 4.63
N ALA A 272 -30.27 4.18 4.73
CA ALA A 272 -29.30 5.22 5.10
C ALA A 272 -29.27 6.38 4.08
N HIS A 273 -29.32 6.07 2.78
CA HIS A 273 -29.37 7.09 1.72
C HIS A 273 -30.65 7.91 1.76
N ARG A 274 -31.80 7.27 1.99
CA ARG A 274 -33.10 7.95 2.12
C ARG A 274 -33.14 8.85 3.36
N LEU A 275 -32.59 8.39 4.49
CA LEU A 275 -32.44 9.18 5.71
C LEU A 275 -31.54 10.39 5.47
N LEU A 276 -30.35 10.21 4.88
CA LEU A 276 -29.45 11.31 4.54
C LEU A 276 -30.11 12.31 3.59
N HIS A 277 -30.80 11.85 2.54
CA HIS A 277 -31.54 12.72 1.64
C HIS A 277 -32.60 13.54 2.41
N HIS A 278 -33.32 12.94 3.36
CA HIS A 278 -34.29 13.65 4.19
C HIS A 278 -33.61 14.70 5.08
N LEU A 279 -32.54 14.34 5.79
CA LEU A 279 -31.82 15.24 6.69
C LEU A 279 -31.14 16.41 5.94
N SER A 280 -30.54 16.15 4.78
CA SER A 280 -29.92 17.17 3.92
C SER A 280 -30.92 18.21 3.38
N ARG A 281 -32.23 17.90 3.36
CA ARG A 281 -33.27 18.87 3.02
C ARG A 281 -33.64 19.80 4.17
N LEU A 282 -33.39 19.38 5.40
CA LEU A 282 -33.75 20.15 6.61
C LEU A 282 -32.59 21.04 7.08
N GLY A 283 -31.34 20.59 6.88
CA GLY A 283 -30.16 21.33 7.30
C GLY A 283 -28.87 20.75 6.73
N PRO A 284 -27.71 21.33 7.07
CA PRO A 284 -26.42 20.81 6.60
C PRO A 284 -26.15 19.41 7.16
N ALA A 285 -25.90 18.46 6.27
CA ALA A 285 -25.50 17.11 6.62
C ALA A 285 -24.22 16.71 5.88
N ALA A 286 -23.32 15.99 6.56
CA ALA A 286 -22.11 15.43 5.98
C ALA A 286 -21.85 14.02 6.51
N VAL A 287 -21.12 13.22 5.74
CA VAL A 287 -20.68 11.88 6.14
C VAL A 287 -19.19 11.92 6.42
N LEU A 288 -18.78 11.54 7.63
CA LEU A 288 -17.39 11.31 7.99
C LEU A 288 -17.07 9.84 7.74
N GLN A 289 -16.27 9.55 6.72
CA GLN A 289 -15.97 8.19 6.29
C GLN A 289 -14.54 7.82 6.67
N PRO A 290 -14.35 6.98 7.71
CA PRO A 290 -13.03 6.72 8.28
C PRO A 290 -12.16 5.75 7.46
N LEU A 291 -12.76 5.03 6.50
CA LEU A 291 -12.02 4.16 5.60
C LEU A 291 -11.06 4.98 4.71
N PRO A 292 -9.93 4.40 4.27
CA PRO A 292 -9.06 5.02 3.28
C PRO A 292 -9.82 5.38 2.00
N GLN A 293 -9.54 6.56 1.42
CA GLN A 293 -10.30 7.11 0.28
C GLN A 293 -10.35 6.16 -0.94
N ARG A 294 -9.32 5.33 -1.13
CA ARG A 294 -9.27 4.28 -2.18
C ARG A 294 -10.44 3.28 -2.10
N MET A 295 -11.04 3.11 -0.93
CA MET A 295 -12.14 2.17 -0.71
C MET A 295 -13.52 2.79 -0.93
N TRP A 296 -13.64 4.12 -0.95
CA TRP A 296 -14.94 4.81 -0.92
C TRP A 296 -15.84 4.43 -2.10
N ASN A 297 -15.26 4.29 -3.30
CA ASN A 297 -15.99 3.86 -4.49
C ASN A 297 -16.48 2.40 -4.46
N ARG A 298 -16.02 1.62 -3.48
CA ARG A 298 -16.45 0.23 -3.24
C ARG A 298 -17.44 0.12 -2.09
N THR A 299 -17.65 1.20 -1.34
CA THR A 299 -18.73 1.31 -0.35
C THR A 299 -20.06 1.55 -1.05
N ARG A 300 -21.16 1.57 -0.28
CA ARG A 300 -22.49 1.84 -0.83
C ARG A 300 -22.79 3.33 -0.99
N LEU A 301 -21.87 4.21 -0.61
CA LEU A 301 -21.91 5.62 -0.95
C LEU A 301 -20.69 5.99 -1.81
N PRO A 302 -20.69 5.65 -3.12
CA PRO A 302 -19.60 6.02 -4.01
C PRO A 302 -19.51 7.55 -4.12
N VAL A 303 -18.28 8.05 -4.29
CA VAL A 303 -18.00 9.49 -4.27
C VAL A 303 -17.65 10.03 -5.64
N SER A 304 -18.08 11.25 -5.92
CA SER A 304 -17.59 12.09 -7.02
C SER A 304 -16.73 13.21 -6.44
N TYR A 305 -15.61 13.54 -7.08
CA TYR A 305 -14.72 14.61 -6.66
C TYR A 305 -14.99 15.88 -7.47
N GLY A 306 -15.16 17.02 -6.78
CA GLY A 306 -15.45 18.29 -7.44
C GLY A 306 -15.25 19.52 -6.55
N GLU A 307 -15.50 20.68 -7.13
CA GLU A 307 -15.52 21.97 -6.43
C GLU A 307 -16.87 22.19 -5.74
N LEU A 308 -16.84 22.39 -4.42
CA LEU A 308 -17.98 22.63 -3.57
C LEU A 308 -18.10 24.11 -3.26
N THR A 309 -19.28 24.65 -3.48
CA THR A 309 -19.64 26.02 -3.08
C THR A 309 -20.94 25.99 -2.29
N ARG A 310 -21.06 26.91 -1.33
CA ARG A 310 -22.31 27.09 -0.60
C ARG A 310 -23.31 27.78 -1.53
N GLY A 311 -24.45 27.14 -1.77
CA GLY A 311 -25.60 27.76 -2.44
C GLY A 311 -26.51 28.49 -1.46
N GLU A 312 -27.25 29.46 -1.98
CA GLU A 312 -28.36 30.11 -1.29
C GLU A 312 -29.63 29.26 -1.47
N ALA A 313 -30.28 28.86 -0.38
CA ALA A 313 -31.60 28.26 -0.45
C ALA A 313 -32.54 28.87 0.60
N LEU A 314 -33.81 28.93 0.22
CA LEU A 314 -34.92 29.30 1.09
C LEU A 314 -35.09 28.24 2.19
N ALA A 315 -35.31 28.69 3.42
CA ALA A 315 -35.59 27.87 4.62
C ALA A 315 -34.40 27.14 5.28
N GLY A 316 -33.16 27.63 5.13
CA GLY A 316 -32.04 27.24 6.02
C GLY A 316 -31.29 25.95 5.67
N ALA A 317 -31.74 25.20 4.67
CA ALA A 317 -30.91 24.19 4.03
C ALA A 317 -29.87 24.88 3.15
N ALA A 318 -28.61 24.96 3.58
CA ALA A 318 -27.52 25.40 2.70
C ALA A 318 -27.33 24.36 1.58
N THR A 319 -28.01 24.53 0.45
CA THR A 319 -27.85 23.63 -0.70
C THR A 319 -26.42 23.73 -1.20
N LEU A 320 -25.68 22.63 -1.14
CA LEU A 320 -24.34 22.55 -1.68
C LEU A 320 -24.41 22.52 -3.21
N LYS A 321 -23.67 23.42 -3.86
CA LYS A 321 -23.48 23.42 -5.32
C LYS A 321 -22.17 22.74 -5.64
N VAL A 322 -22.23 21.73 -6.50
CA VAL A 322 -21.09 20.92 -6.91
C VAL A 322 -20.78 21.19 -8.38
N ARG A 323 -19.53 21.52 -8.67
CA ARG A 323 -19.01 21.63 -10.04
C ARG A 323 -17.97 20.56 -10.26
N LEU A 324 -18.19 19.66 -11.22
CA LEU A 324 -17.20 18.65 -11.61
C LEU A 324 -16.31 19.21 -12.73
N PRO A 325 -15.08 18.70 -12.90
CA PRO A 325 -14.20 19.07 -14.03
C PRO A 325 -14.84 18.83 -15.40
N ALA A 326 -15.69 17.81 -15.52
CA ALA A 326 -16.42 17.46 -16.73
C ALA A 326 -17.75 18.22 -16.93
N GLY A 327 -18.11 19.15 -16.03
CA GLY A 327 -19.36 19.92 -16.09
C GLY A 327 -20.35 19.62 -14.95
N THR A 328 -21.65 19.76 -15.21
CA THR A 328 -22.69 19.45 -14.20
C THR A 328 -22.91 17.94 -14.13
N PRO A 329 -22.86 17.32 -12.93
CA PRO A 329 -23.08 15.88 -12.78
C PRO A 329 -24.44 15.43 -13.35
N PRO A 330 -24.49 14.31 -14.08
CA PRO A 330 -25.77 13.76 -14.56
C PRO A 330 -26.72 13.43 -13.40
N GLU A 331 -26.20 13.01 -12.24
CA GLU A 331 -26.97 12.67 -11.05
C GLU A 331 -27.76 13.85 -10.48
N ALA A 332 -27.27 15.08 -10.69
CA ALA A 332 -27.94 16.29 -10.24
C ALA A 332 -29.26 16.56 -11.00
N ARG A 333 -29.47 15.95 -12.17
CA ARG A 333 -30.68 16.13 -13.00
C ARG A 333 -31.89 15.33 -12.48
N ASP A 334 -31.65 14.30 -11.66
CA ASP A 334 -32.69 13.36 -11.18
C ASP A 334 -33.19 13.68 -9.75
N GLY A 335 -33.00 14.91 -9.28
CA GLY A 335 -33.37 15.30 -7.91
C GLY A 335 -32.51 14.65 -6.82
N ALA A 336 -31.30 14.21 -7.16
CA ALA A 336 -30.32 13.76 -6.18
C ALA A 336 -29.67 14.96 -5.46
N LEU A 337 -29.46 14.82 -4.16
CA LEU A 337 -28.80 15.84 -3.34
C LEU A 337 -27.33 15.47 -3.11
N PRO A 338 -26.40 16.44 -3.23
CA PRO A 338 -24.99 16.24 -2.91
C PRO A 338 -24.76 16.29 -1.40
N VAL A 339 -24.15 15.26 -0.84
CA VAL A 339 -23.73 15.17 0.56
C VAL A 339 -22.20 15.11 0.62
N PRO A 340 -21.51 16.01 1.34
CA PRO A 340 -20.05 15.95 1.49
C PRO A 340 -19.64 14.66 2.20
N VAL A 341 -18.65 13.97 1.65
CA VAL A 341 -18.00 12.82 2.27
C VAL A 341 -16.59 13.26 2.66
N LEU A 342 -16.28 13.16 3.94
CA LEU A 342 -15.08 13.72 4.55
C LEU A 342 -14.22 12.60 5.13
N PRO A 343 -12.90 12.60 4.91
CA PRO A 343 -11.99 11.79 5.71
C PRO A 343 -11.84 12.41 7.11
N PRO A 344 -11.47 11.63 8.13
CA PRO A 344 -11.19 12.09 9.49
C PRO A 344 -9.83 12.81 9.57
N GLU A 345 -9.61 13.81 8.70
CA GLU A 345 -8.37 14.56 8.60
C GLU A 345 -8.62 16.06 8.87
N PRO A 346 -7.70 16.76 9.58
CA PRO A 346 -7.85 18.18 9.88
C PRO A 346 -8.07 19.05 8.64
N ALA A 347 -7.39 18.76 7.53
CA ALA A 347 -7.50 19.54 6.30
C ALA A 347 -8.92 19.50 5.72
N ALA A 348 -9.53 18.31 5.63
CA ALA A 348 -10.85 18.14 5.05
C ALA A 348 -11.97 18.64 5.97
N LEU A 349 -11.86 18.37 7.28
CA LEU A 349 -12.80 18.89 8.28
C LEU A 349 -12.72 20.42 8.38
N GLY A 350 -11.53 21.01 8.24
CA GLY A 350 -11.34 22.46 8.17
C GLY A 350 -11.85 23.09 6.87
N ALA A 351 -11.73 22.38 5.74
CA ALA A 351 -12.32 22.80 4.48
C ALA A 351 -13.85 22.82 4.54
N TRP A 352 -14.46 21.78 5.11
CA TRP A 352 -15.90 21.71 5.38
C TRP A 352 -16.36 22.78 6.38
N ALA A 353 -15.60 23.01 7.45
CA ALA A 353 -15.89 24.06 8.44
C ALA A 353 -15.95 25.45 7.80
N ARG A 354 -15.00 25.78 6.90
CA ARG A 354 -14.99 27.04 6.14
C ARG A 354 -16.14 27.14 5.14
N LEU A 355 -16.46 26.03 4.47
CA LEU A 355 -17.59 25.95 3.55
C LEU A 355 -18.93 26.22 4.26
N LEU A 356 -19.13 25.65 5.45
CA LEU A 356 -20.32 25.90 6.27
C LEU A 356 -20.36 27.32 6.83
N SER A 357 -19.27 27.81 7.40
CA SER A 357 -19.25 29.13 8.05
C SER A 357 -19.24 30.30 7.07
N GLY A 358 -18.94 30.06 5.79
CA GLY A 358 -18.77 31.11 4.78
C GLY A 358 -17.48 31.91 4.97
N ALA A 359 -16.54 31.44 5.81
CA ALA A 359 -15.28 32.11 6.10
C ALA A 359 -14.21 31.97 4.99
N GLY A 360 -14.60 31.52 3.78
CA GLY A 360 -13.74 31.37 2.62
C GLY A 360 -14.39 31.93 1.36
N ALA A 361 -13.62 32.67 0.56
CA ALA A 361 -14.11 33.41 -0.61
C ALA A 361 -14.21 32.59 -1.92
N GLY A 362 -13.97 31.27 -1.88
CA GLY A 362 -13.83 30.45 -3.11
C GLY A 362 -14.33 29.01 -2.99
N PRO A 363 -14.44 28.31 -4.14
CA PRO A 363 -14.79 26.90 -4.19
C PRO A 363 -13.80 26.03 -3.41
N VAL A 364 -14.31 24.99 -2.76
CA VAL A 364 -13.55 24.04 -1.96
C VAL A 364 -13.55 22.69 -2.66
N ALA A 365 -12.38 22.15 -3.02
CA ALA A 365 -12.31 20.78 -3.54
C ALA A 365 -12.75 19.78 -2.48
N GLY A 366 -13.64 18.85 -2.83
CA GLY A 366 -14.14 17.84 -1.90
C GLY A 366 -14.83 16.65 -2.58
N ALA A 367 -15.02 15.58 -1.81
CA ALA A 367 -15.74 14.39 -2.24
C ALA A 367 -17.23 14.52 -1.90
N VAL A 368 -18.09 14.01 -2.78
CA VAL A 368 -19.56 14.11 -2.67
C VAL A 368 -20.19 12.76 -2.94
N GLY A 369 -21.05 12.31 -2.03
CA GLY A 369 -21.99 11.21 -2.25
C GLY A 369 -23.34 11.74 -2.72
N TRP A 370 -23.95 11.06 -3.69
CA TRP A 370 -25.26 11.43 -4.22
C TRP A 370 -26.37 10.60 -3.57
N VAL A 371 -27.34 11.27 -2.93
CA VAL A 371 -28.48 10.62 -2.27
C VAL A 371 -29.81 11.03 -2.91
N ARG A 372 -30.79 10.14 -2.93
CA ARG A 372 -32.09 10.33 -3.61
C ARG A 372 -33.24 10.01 -2.65
N ARG A 373 -34.39 10.67 -2.83
CA ARG A 373 -35.63 10.38 -2.07
C ARG A 373 -36.03 8.91 -2.09
N HIS A 374 -35.87 8.29 -3.26
CA HIS A 374 -36.24 6.92 -3.55
C HIS A 374 -34.99 6.15 -3.95
N HIS A 375 -34.04 6.05 -3.02
CA HIS A 375 -32.83 5.28 -3.27
C HIS A 375 -33.18 3.79 -3.31
N GLU A 376 -32.81 3.10 -4.39
CA GLU A 376 -33.06 1.67 -4.54
C GLU A 376 -32.16 0.86 -3.59
N SER A 377 -32.66 -0.28 -3.11
CA SER A 377 -31.82 -1.25 -2.42
C SER A 377 -30.77 -1.79 -3.37
N ALA A 378 -29.54 -2.03 -2.88
CA ALA A 378 -28.50 -2.65 -3.68
C ALA A 378 -28.99 -3.99 -4.24
N ARG A 379 -28.78 -4.21 -5.55
CA ARG A 379 -29.13 -5.49 -6.19
C ARG A 379 -28.42 -6.61 -5.44
N SER A 380 -29.18 -7.58 -4.94
CA SER A 380 -28.56 -8.76 -4.34
C SER A 380 -27.66 -9.39 -5.40
N THR A 381 -26.45 -9.75 -5.01
CA THR A 381 -25.55 -10.49 -5.90
C THR A 381 -26.32 -11.74 -6.33
N ARG A 382 -26.51 -11.93 -7.65
CA ARG A 382 -27.01 -13.22 -8.16
C ARG A 382 -26.10 -14.31 -7.57
N PRO A 383 -26.62 -15.46 -7.13
CA PRO A 383 -25.78 -16.56 -6.68
C PRO A 383 -24.96 -17.08 -7.86
N GLY A 384 -23.86 -16.38 -8.17
CA GLY A 384 -22.77 -16.92 -8.95
C GLY A 384 -22.03 -17.96 -8.13
N ARG A 385 -21.20 -18.76 -8.80
CA ARG A 385 -20.29 -19.74 -8.21
C ARG A 385 -19.77 -19.24 -6.85
N ARG A 386 -20.05 -20.00 -5.78
CA ARG A 386 -19.48 -19.72 -4.44
C ARG A 386 -17.96 -19.73 -4.61
N MET A 387 -17.33 -18.58 -4.35
CA MET A 387 -15.87 -18.46 -4.44
C MET A 387 -15.24 -19.37 -3.38
N SER A 388 -14.16 -20.06 -3.72
CA SER A 388 -13.40 -20.84 -2.75
C SER A 388 -12.71 -19.91 -1.74
N GLY A 389 -12.34 -20.42 -0.57
CA GLY A 389 -11.60 -19.64 0.43
C GLY A 389 -10.29 -19.03 -0.11
N LEU A 390 -9.57 -19.77 -0.95
CA LEU A 390 -8.36 -19.27 -1.62
C LEU A 390 -8.66 -18.17 -2.65
N GLU A 391 -9.75 -18.29 -3.42
CA GLU A 391 -10.20 -17.25 -4.35
C GLU A 391 -10.59 -15.96 -3.58
N LEU A 392 -11.24 -16.09 -2.41
CA LEU A 392 -11.57 -14.95 -1.53
C LEU A 392 -10.32 -14.28 -0.97
N VAL A 393 -9.34 -15.05 -0.50
CA VAL A 393 -8.06 -14.53 0.03
C VAL A 393 -7.24 -13.87 -1.07
N SER A 394 -7.17 -14.44 -2.26
CA SER A 394 -6.48 -13.84 -3.42
C SER A 394 -7.15 -12.52 -3.85
N ARG A 395 -8.48 -12.50 -3.89
CA ARG A 395 -9.25 -11.27 -4.15
C ARG A 395 -9.04 -10.21 -3.07
N PHE A 396 -8.94 -10.61 -1.80
CA PHE A 396 -8.62 -9.69 -0.71
C PHE A 396 -7.21 -9.12 -0.86
N ARG A 397 -6.19 -9.97 -1.03
CA ARG A 397 -4.78 -9.55 -1.15
C ARG A 397 -4.51 -8.63 -2.34
N SER A 398 -5.22 -8.81 -3.46
CA SER A 398 -5.12 -7.92 -4.62
C SER A 398 -5.74 -6.55 -4.41
N ASN A 399 -6.59 -6.38 -3.39
CA ASN A 399 -7.39 -5.17 -3.18
C ASN A 399 -7.13 -4.45 -1.85
N ALA A 400 -6.59 -5.16 -0.86
CA ALA A 400 -6.31 -4.65 0.48
C ALA A 400 -4.90 -4.08 0.59
N SER A 401 -4.68 -3.25 1.62
CA SER A 401 -3.32 -2.84 1.98
C SER A 401 -2.45 -4.05 2.36
N LYS A 402 -1.13 -3.94 2.14
CA LYS A 402 -0.18 -4.98 2.56
C LYS A 402 -0.27 -5.24 4.07
N THR A 403 -0.47 -4.19 4.86
CA THR A 403 -0.62 -4.27 6.32
C THR A 403 -1.92 -5.00 6.71
N ALA A 404 -3.05 -4.71 6.07
CA ALA A 404 -4.29 -5.47 6.29
C ALA A 404 -4.16 -6.95 5.85
N GLY A 405 -3.40 -7.21 4.77
CA GLY A 405 -3.06 -8.56 4.32
C GLY A 405 -2.29 -9.37 5.35
N ARG A 406 -1.29 -8.75 6.01
CA ARG A 406 -0.53 -9.38 7.11
C ARG A 406 -1.38 -9.54 8.36
N LEU A 407 -2.17 -8.51 8.72
CA LEU A 407 -3.08 -8.56 9.85
C LEU A 407 -4.07 -9.73 9.71
N ALA A 408 -4.66 -9.94 8.52
CA ALA A 408 -5.52 -11.09 8.26
C ALA A 408 -4.81 -12.44 8.47
N GLY A 409 -3.51 -12.53 8.17
CA GLY A 409 -2.68 -13.71 8.45
C GLY A 409 -2.52 -13.96 9.95
N TYR A 410 -2.15 -12.94 10.73
CA TYR A 410 -2.05 -13.08 12.20
C TYR A 410 -3.39 -13.38 12.86
N LEU A 411 -4.47 -12.76 12.38
CA LEU A 411 -5.82 -13.01 12.87
C LEU A 411 -6.30 -14.44 12.56
N ALA A 412 -5.74 -15.11 11.55
CA ALA A 412 -6.08 -16.50 11.26
C ALA A 412 -5.60 -17.48 12.34
N ALA A 413 -4.55 -17.10 13.09
CA ALA A 413 -4.03 -17.83 14.26
C ALA A 413 -4.63 -17.36 15.60
N ALA A 414 -5.64 -16.48 15.57
CA ALA A 414 -6.25 -15.90 16.75
C ALA A 414 -7.77 -16.12 16.78
N PRO A 415 -8.37 -16.24 17.97
CA PRO A 415 -9.82 -16.26 18.11
C PRO A 415 -10.39 -14.87 17.82
N LEU A 416 -11.37 -14.81 16.92
CA LEU A 416 -11.86 -13.54 16.37
C LEU A 416 -12.94 -12.91 17.26
N SER A 417 -12.53 -12.37 18.40
CA SER A 417 -13.31 -11.35 19.11
C SER A 417 -12.66 -9.99 18.91
N LEU A 418 -13.44 -8.91 18.84
CA LEU A 418 -12.88 -7.59 18.56
C LEU A 418 -11.74 -7.18 19.54
N PRO A 419 -11.84 -7.43 20.86
CA PRO A 419 -10.74 -7.15 21.79
C PRO A 419 -9.47 -7.94 21.47
N VAL A 420 -9.59 -9.23 21.09
CA VAL A 420 -8.44 -10.07 20.72
C VAL A 420 -7.85 -9.62 19.39
N MET A 421 -8.69 -9.25 18.41
CA MET A 421 -8.22 -8.73 17.12
C MET A 421 -7.40 -7.44 17.32
N GLN A 422 -7.85 -6.54 18.20
CA GLN A 422 -7.12 -5.32 18.56
C GLN A 422 -5.84 -5.60 19.35
N LEU A 423 -5.84 -6.63 20.19
CA LEU A 423 -4.63 -7.07 20.88
C LEU A 423 -3.58 -7.57 19.89
N VAL A 424 -3.95 -8.53 19.03
CA VAL A 424 -3.07 -9.10 18.00
C VAL A 424 -2.57 -8.01 17.05
N GLN A 425 -3.44 -7.08 16.67
CA GLN A 425 -3.05 -5.92 15.88
C GLN A 425 -1.92 -5.12 16.57
N ARG A 426 -2.08 -4.79 17.85
CA ARG A 426 -1.11 -3.96 18.58
C ARG A 426 0.20 -4.68 18.89
N THR A 427 0.17 -5.99 19.08
CA THR A 427 1.36 -6.78 19.41
C THR A 427 2.13 -7.17 18.15
N MET A 428 1.44 -7.57 17.08
CA MET A 428 2.09 -8.04 15.84
C MET A 428 2.34 -6.92 14.83
N LEU A 429 1.51 -5.87 14.81
CA LEU A 429 1.57 -4.76 13.86
C LEU A 429 1.30 -3.41 14.55
N PRO A 430 2.20 -2.94 15.43
CA PRO A 430 1.98 -1.74 16.25
C PRO A 430 1.76 -0.45 15.45
N ASP A 431 2.30 -0.37 14.23
CA ASP A 431 2.14 0.78 13.33
C ASP A 431 0.81 0.76 12.54
N SER A 432 0.00 -0.30 12.69
CA SER A 432 -1.29 -0.41 12.01
C SER A 432 -2.42 0.25 12.81
N GLY A 433 -3.40 0.80 12.10
CA GLY A 433 -4.52 1.53 12.68
C GLY A 433 -5.86 0.82 12.51
N PRO A 434 -6.95 1.41 13.04
CA PRO A 434 -8.30 0.88 12.87
C PRO A 434 -8.74 0.72 11.40
N ALA A 435 -8.10 1.42 10.46
CA ALA A 435 -8.35 1.30 9.02
C ALA A 435 -8.01 -0.09 8.47
N GLU A 436 -6.85 -0.64 8.82
CA GLU A 436 -6.40 -1.96 8.37
C GLU A 436 -7.29 -3.08 8.93
N LEU A 437 -7.74 -2.94 10.18
CA LEU A 437 -8.67 -3.89 10.80
C LEU A 437 -10.06 -3.81 10.14
N ALA A 438 -10.53 -2.60 9.81
CA ALA A 438 -11.77 -2.41 9.05
C ALA A 438 -11.69 -3.01 7.64
N GLU A 439 -10.53 -2.93 6.98
CA GLU A 439 -10.30 -3.61 5.69
C GLU A 439 -10.51 -5.12 5.78
N VAL A 440 -10.05 -5.76 6.86
CA VAL A 440 -10.27 -7.20 7.10
C VAL A 440 -11.75 -7.49 7.36
N LEU A 441 -12.42 -6.70 8.21
CA LEU A 441 -13.84 -6.90 8.52
C LEU A 441 -14.76 -6.70 7.30
N LEU A 442 -14.38 -5.83 6.37
CA LEU A 442 -15.14 -5.52 5.14
C LEU A 442 -14.74 -6.36 3.93
N SER A 443 -13.72 -7.23 4.07
CA SER A 443 -13.18 -8.05 2.98
C SER A 443 -14.12 -9.16 2.51
N GLY A 444 -15.08 -9.56 3.34
CA GLY A 444 -15.87 -10.78 3.17
C GLY A 444 -15.15 -12.06 3.58
N LEU A 445 -13.91 -11.97 4.11
CA LEU A 445 -13.20 -13.10 4.72
C LEU A 445 -13.75 -13.46 6.09
N VAL A 446 -14.31 -12.49 6.80
CA VAL A 446 -14.80 -12.62 8.16
C VAL A 446 -16.28 -12.24 8.18
N SER A 447 -17.09 -13.03 8.86
CA SER A 447 -18.52 -12.79 9.07
C SER A 447 -18.86 -12.88 10.55
N ARG A 448 -19.97 -12.26 10.96
CA ARG A 448 -20.41 -12.32 12.36
C ARG A 448 -20.99 -13.71 12.66
N ALA A 449 -20.52 -14.33 13.74
CA ALA A 449 -21.04 -15.62 14.20
C ALA A 449 -22.51 -15.48 14.65
N ARG A 450 -23.31 -16.54 14.50
CA ARG A 450 -24.72 -16.51 14.92
C ARG A 450 -24.78 -16.44 16.45
N THR A 451 -25.65 -15.57 16.97
CA THR A 451 -25.74 -15.24 18.41
C THR A 451 -26.22 -16.43 19.28
N GLU A 452 -26.68 -17.52 18.67
CA GLU A 452 -27.17 -18.73 19.34
C GLU A 452 -26.05 -19.73 19.70
N GLU A 453 -24.85 -19.60 19.11
CA GLU A 453 -23.75 -20.58 19.27
C GLU A 453 -22.74 -20.24 20.38
N TYR A 454 -22.72 -18.99 20.87
CA TYR A 454 -21.77 -18.56 21.91
C TYR A 454 -22.53 -17.80 23.01
N GLY A 455 -22.42 -18.28 24.26
CA GLY A 455 -23.30 -17.95 25.39
C GLY A 455 -23.47 -16.47 25.77
N ALA A 456 -24.36 -16.26 26.77
CA ALA A 456 -25.00 -15.00 27.19
C ALA A 456 -24.08 -13.86 27.70
N ASP A 457 -22.77 -13.90 27.45
CA ASP A 457 -21.78 -12.92 27.96
C ASP A 457 -21.66 -11.65 27.11
N GLY A 458 -22.58 -11.41 26.17
CA GLY A 458 -22.65 -10.19 25.36
C GLY A 458 -21.47 -9.95 24.40
N THR A 459 -20.46 -10.82 24.40
CA THR A 459 -19.25 -10.67 23.57
C THR A 459 -19.53 -11.15 22.15
N GLN A 460 -19.33 -10.26 21.18
CA GLN A 460 -19.57 -10.57 19.75
C GLN A 460 -18.36 -11.27 19.14
N TRP A 461 -18.60 -12.46 18.60
CA TRP A 461 -17.63 -13.30 17.91
C TRP A 461 -17.76 -13.19 16.39
N TYR A 462 -16.64 -13.37 15.71
CA TYR A 462 -16.56 -13.43 14.27
C TYR A 462 -15.98 -14.78 13.83
N GLU A 463 -16.28 -15.18 12.60
CA GLU A 463 -15.83 -16.45 12.01
C GLU A 463 -15.31 -16.20 10.59
N PHE A 464 -14.27 -16.93 10.22
CA PHE A 464 -13.77 -16.91 8.85
C PHE A 464 -14.73 -17.62 7.89
N ALA A 465 -14.79 -17.13 6.65
CA ALA A 465 -15.45 -17.83 5.57
C ALA A 465 -14.81 -19.21 5.35
N PRO A 466 -15.57 -20.25 4.94
CA PRO A 466 -15.04 -21.59 4.76
C PRO A 466 -13.81 -21.64 3.84
N GLY A 467 -12.71 -22.24 4.30
CA GLY A 467 -11.47 -22.35 3.55
C GLY A 467 -10.58 -21.09 3.55
N ALA A 468 -11.06 -19.95 4.09
CA ALA A 468 -10.30 -18.70 4.11
C ALA A 468 -9.26 -18.68 5.22
N GLN A 469 -9.56 -19.28 6.38
CA GLN A 469 -8.64 -19.37 7.50
C GLN A 469 -7.41 -20.23 7.14
N GLU A 470 -7.61 -21.38 6.52
CA GLU A 470 -6.54 -22.29 6.09
C GLU A 470 -5.63 -21.64 5.04
N ALA A 471 -6.23 -20.91 4.09
CA ALA A 471 -5.49 -20.16 3.07
C ALA A 471 -4.69 -18.98 3.66
N LEU A 472 -5.16 -18.37 4.76
CA LEU A 472 -4.45 -17.31 5.49
C LEU A 472 -3.37 -17.84 6.43
N LEU A 473 -3.54 -19.06 6.98
CA LEU A 473 -2.54 -19.76 7.79
C LEU A 473 -1.41 -20.34 6.94
N SER A 474 -1.66 -20.74 5.70
CA SER A 474 -0.67 -21.38 4.83
C SER A 474 0.67 -20.62 4.64
N PRO A 475 0.70 -19.28 4.54
CA PRO A 475 1.96 -18.52 4.45
C PRO A 475 2.48 -18.00 5.80
N LEU A 476 1.82 -18.28 6.92
CA LEU A 476 2.25 -17.82 8.24
C LEU A 476 3.34 -18.77 8.78
N GLY A 477 4.45 -18.21 9.32
CA GLY A 477 5.53 -19.02 9.91
C GLY A 477 5.17 -19.57 11.31
N LEU A 478 5.83 -20.65 11.73
CA LEU A 478 5.69 -21.26 13.06
C LEU A 478 5.93 -20.23 14.19
N ASP A 479 7.02 -19.47 14.11
CA ASP A 479 7.39 -18.49 15.14
C ASP A 479 6.34 -17.38 15.29
N GLU A 480 5.79 -16.92 14.17
CA GLU A 480 4.76 -15.88 14.15
C GLU A 480 3.43 -16.39 14.72
N ALA A 481 3.03 -17.63 14.37
CA ALA A 481 1.84 -18.27 14.91
C ALA A 481 1.97 -18.49 16.42
N MET A 482 3.12 -18.98 16.89
CA MET A 482 3.40 -19.18 18.32
C MET A 482 3.43 -17.85 19.09
N LEU A 483 3.91 -16.76 18.49
CA LEU A 483 3.89 -15.44 19.11
C LEU A 483 2.46 -14.90 19.27
N VAL A 484 1.59 -15.09 18.27
CA VAL A 484 0.15 -14.78 18.37
C VAL A 484 -0.48 -15.57 19.52
N LEU A 485 -0.24 -16.89 19.56
CA LEU A 485 -0.75 -17.76 20.63
C LEU A 485 -0.26 -17.33 22.02
N LYS A 486 1.01 -16.95 22.16
CA LYS A 486 1.57 -16.43 23.42
C LYS A 486 0.81 -15.20 23.91
N HIS A 487 0.58 -14.21 23.04
CA HIS A 487 -0.15 -13.01 23.43
C HIS A 487 -1.63 -13.28 23.73
N CYS A 488 -2.26 -14.21 23.02
CA CYS A 488 -3.60 -14.67 23.36
C CYS A 488 -3.64 -15.41 24.71
N SER A 489 -2.59 -16.17 25.06
CA SER A 489 -2.42 -16.82 26.36
C SER A 489 -2.34 -15.79 27.49
N GLU A 490 -1.47 -14.78 27.32
CA GLU A 490 -1.32 -13.67 28.27
C GLU A 490 -2.67 -12.95 28.47
N TYR A 491 -3.46 -12.75 27.41
CA TYR A 491 -4.79 -12.16 27.52
C TYR A 491 -5.77 -13.00 28.36
N ILE A 492 -5.80 -14.32 28.17
CA ILE A 492 -6.66 -15.22 28.95
C ILE A 492 -6.25 -15.21 30.43
N GLU A 493 -4.97 -15.33 30.74
CA GLU A 493 -4.44 -15.31 32.11
C GLU A 493 -4.83 -14.01 32.85
N HIS A 494 -4.84 -12.88 32.12
CA HIS A 494 -5.24 -11.58 32.67
C HIS A 494 -6.76 -11.39 32.77
N ARG A 495 -7.56 -12.01 31.89
CA ARG A 495 -9.03 -11.88 31.84
C ARG A 495 -9.77 -12.86 32.75
N PHE A 496 -9.21 -14.06 32.95
CA PHE A 496 -9.84 -15.19 33.65
C PHE A 496 -9.04 -15.69 34.87
N GLY A 497 -7.87 -15.11 35.15
CA GLY A 497 -7.08 -15.35 36.36
C GLY A 497 -5.86 -16.26 36.17
N LYS A 498 -4.88 -16.17 37.08
CA LYS A 498 -3.57 -16.86 37.07
C LYS A 498 -3.64 -18.40 37.23
N GLY A 499 -4.82 -18.99 37.20
CA GLY A 499 -5.06 -20.43 37.33
C GLY A 499 -5.73 -21.06 36.10
N GLY A 500 -5.94 -20.31 35.02
CA GLY A 500 -6.44 -20.87 33.77
C GLY A 500 -5.37 -21.73 33.08
N PRO A 501 -5.74 -22.83 32.40
CA PRO A 501 -4.78 -23.63 31.63
C PRO A 501 -4.16 -22.79 30.50
N ASN A 502 -2.84 -22.88 30.33
CA ASN A 502 -2.13 -22.24 29.21
C ASN A 502 -2.71 -22.69 27.86
N PHE A 503 -2.68 -21.81 26.85
CA PHE A 503 -3.29 -22.03 25.53
C PHE A 503 -2.86 -23.34 24.83
N PRO A 504 -1.58 -23.79 24.93
CA PRO A 504 -1.19 -25.10 24.43
C PRO A 504 -1.75 -26.28 25.23
N ALA A 505 -1.98 -26.10 26.54
CA ALA A 505 -2.62 -27.11 27.39
C ALA A 505 -4.11 -27.27 27.08
N LEU A 506 -4.80 -26.18 26.72
CA LEU A 506 -6.18 -26.21 26.22
C LEU A 506 -6.29 -26.93 24.88
N ALA A 507 -5.35 -26.69 23.97
CA ALA A 507 -5.26 -27.39 22.69
C ALA A 507 -5.00 -28.90 22.87
N LEU A 508 -4.08 -29.27 23.75
CA LEU A 508 -3.77 -30.67 24.08
C LEU A 508 -4.97 -31.39 24.72
N ALA A 509 -5.74 -30.70 25.55
CA ALA A 509 -6.99 -31.25 26.10
C ALA A 509 -8.03 -31.52 25.01
N GLN A 510 -8.15 -30.64 24.01
CA GLN A 510 -9.10 -30.79 22.91
C GLN A 510 -8.65 -31.77 21.82
N LEU A 511 -7.33 -31.92 21.61
CA LEU A 511 -6.75 -32.90 20.70
C LEU A 511 -6.71 -34.32 21.32
N GLY A 512 -6.61 -34.43 22.65
CA GLY A 512 -6.63 -35.70 23.38
C GLY A 512 -8.03 -36.34 23.50
N GLU A 513 -9.10 -35.54 23.42
CA GLU A 513 -10.47 -36.03 23.33
C GLU A 513 -10.86 -36.20 21.84
N GLY A 514 -10.59 -37.38 21.30
CA GLY A 514 -10.88 -37.69 19.90
C GLY A 514 -12.36 -37.48 19.53
N GLY A 515 -12.59 -36.58 18.57
CA GLY A 515 -13.80 -36.53 17.73
C GLY A 515 -15.10 -36.09 18.40
N SER A 516 -15.59 -34.89 18.05
CA SER A 516 -17.00 -34.45 18.08
C SER A 516 -17.92 -35.12 19.12
N GLY A 517 -17.88 -34.66 20.38
CA GLY A 517 -18.86 -34.97 21.42
C GLY A 517 -19.54 -33.69 21.99
N PRO A 518 -20.74 -33.77 22.61
CA PRO A 518 -21.42 -32.61 23.21
C PRO A 518 -20.72 -32.14 24.49
N PRO A 519 -20.96 -30.88 24.93
CA PRO A 519 -20.06 -30.17 25.83
C PRO A 519 -20.05 -30.72 27.27
N PHE A 520 -18.90 -30.55 27.93
CA PHE A 520 -18.67 -30.70 29.35
C PHE A 520 -19.89 -30.31 30.19
N SER A 521 -20.45 -31.27 30.93
CA SER A 521 -21.45 -30.98 31.96
C SER A 521 -20.78 -30.29 33.15
N PRO A 522 -21.37 -29.22 33.72
CA PRO A 522 -20.83 -28.55 34.89
C PRO A 522 -20.98 -29.46 36.11
N GLY A 523 -19.90 -30.15 36.52
CA GLY A 523 -19.89 -30.84 37.82
C GLY A 523 -19.09 -32.15 37.97
N ALA A 524 -18.07 -32.43 37.17
CA ALA A 524 -17.21 -33.60 37.40
C ALA A 524 -15.75 -33.18 37.61
N GLY A 525 -15.34 -33.08 38.87
CA GLY A 525 -13.95 -32.88 39.25
C GLY A 525 -13.16 -34.19 39.17
N TYR A 526 -11.94 -34.12 38.63
CA TYR A 526 -10.93 -35.16 38.82
C TYR A 526 -10.05 -34.81 40.04
N PRO A 527 -9.64 -35.81 40.84
CA PRO A 527 -8.91 -35.58 42.07
C PRO A 527 -7.43 -35.37 41.76
N GLY A 528 -6.99 -34.11 41.82
CA GLY A 528 -5.58 -33.74 41.91
C GLY A 528 -5.34 -33.11 43.27
N GLU A 529 -4.48 -33.74 44.07
CA GLU A 529 -4.01 -33.24 45.37
C GLU A 529 -3.40 -31.85 45.21
N ASN A 530 -4.14 -30.83 45.65
CA ASN A 530 -3.69 -29.68 46.43
C ASN A 530 -4.86 -28.70 46.53
N GLY A 531 -5.39 -28.53 47.73
CA GLY A 531 -6.55 -27.68 47.98
C GLY A 531 -6.23 -26.20 47.79
N ASP A 532 -6.95 -25.57 46.86
CA ASP A 532 -7.57 -24.27 47.10
C ASP A 532 -8.77 -24.10 46.15
N ASN A 533 -9.98 -24.06 46.70
CA ASN A 533 -11.23 -23.92 45.96
C ASN A 533 -11.40 -22.47 45.46
N GLY A 534 -10.98 -22.20 44.22
CA GLY A 534 -11.37 -21.02 43.46
C GLY A 534 -12.10 -21.47 42.19
N GLY A 535 -13.37 -21.10 42.04
CA GLY A 535 -14.19 -21.49 40.89
C GLY A 535 -13.49 -21.18 39.57
N ALA A 536 -13.10 -22.22 38.83
CA ALA A 536 -12.46 -22.10 37.53
C ALA A 536 -13.47 -21.47 36.55
N THR A 537 -13.28 -20.19 36.23
CA THR A 537 -13.94 -19.53 35.12
C THR A 537 -13.59 -20.28 33.83
N LEU A 538 -14.55 -21.01 33.26
CA LEU A 538 -14.35 -21.75 32.01
C LEU A 538 -13.88 -20.79 30.92
N VAL A 539 -12.79 -21.16 30.24
CA VAL A 539 -12.29 -20.44 29.06
C VAL A 539 -13.28 -20.62 27.91
N PRO A 540 -13.65 -19.58 27.14
CA PRO A 540 -14.58 -19.73 26.02
C PRO A 540 -14.07 -20.70 24.95
N GLN A 541 -14.94 -21.60 24.47
CA GLN A 541 -14.67 -22.64 23.46
C GLN A 541 -13.90 -22.19 22.20
N PRO A 542 -14.12 -20.98 21.63
CA PRO A 542 -13.34 -20.49 20.47
C PRO A 542 -11.83 -20.42 20.68
N PHE A 543 -11.39 -20.21 21.92
CA PHE A 543 -9.97 -20.14 22.24
C PHE A 543 -9.30 -21.51 22.09
N ALA A 544 -9.96 -22.59 22.52
CA ALA A 544 -9.43 -23.94 22.45
C ALA A 544 -9.39 -24.47 21.01
N GLU A 545 -10.43 -24.20 20.21
CA GLU A 545 -10.52 -24.69 18.81
C GLU A 545 -9.43 -24.09 17.90
N VAL A 546 -9.18 -22.78 18.06
CA VAL A 546 -8.11 -22.10 17.32
C VAL A 546 -6.74 -22.61 17.79
N ALA A 547 -6.57 -22.85 19.10
CA ALA A 547 -5.34 -23.41 19.64
C ALA A 547 -5.03 -24.81 19.07
N ALA A 548 -6.03 -25.69 19.04
CA ALA A 548 -5.90 -27.04 18.51
C ALA A 548 -5.52 -27.04 17.03
N ARG A 549 -6.19 -26.24 16.20
CA ARG A 549 -5.91 -26.14 14.76
C ARG A 549 -4.55 -25.54 14.43
N VAL A 550 -4.13 -24.52 15.19
CA VAL A 550 -2.80 -23.93 15.01
C VAL A 550 -1.73 -24.95 15.43
N LEU A 551 -1.89 -25.65 16.56
CA LEU A 551 -0.94 -26.68 16.95
C LEU A 551 -0.93 -27.89 16.02
N GLU A 552 -2.06 -28.38 15.53
CA GLU A 552 -2.15 -29.50 14.58
C GLU A 552 -1.38 -29.20 13.27
N ARG A 553 -1.43 -27.95 12.80
CA ARG A 553 -0.71 -27.51 11.59
C ARG A 553 0.79 -27.31 11.81
N PHE A 554 1.17 -26.78 12.96
CA PHE A 554 2.52 -26.25 13.20
C PHE A 554 3.37 -27.14 14.12
N MET A 555 2.76 -28.09 14.81
CA MET A 555 3.37 -29.13 15.65
C MET A 555 2.63 -30.46 15.41
N PRO A 556 2.97 -31.22 14.35
CA PRO A 556 2.47 -32.59 14.25
C PRO A 556 2.99 -33.36 15.47
N LEU A 557 2.10 -33.67 16.41
CA LEU A 557 2.42 -34.60 17.49
C LEU A 557 2.74 -35.96 16.86
N PRO A 558 3.76 -36.68 17.37
CA PRO A 558 4.25 -37.88 16.73
C PRO A 558 3.33 -39.06 17.03
N GLU A 559 2.72 -39.65 15.99
CA GLU A 559 2.15 -40.99 16.09
C GLU A 559 3.04 -42.00 15.38
N HIS A 560 3.77 -42.72 16.23
CA HIS A 560 3.92 -44.18 16.25
C HIS A 560 3.30 -44.90 15.04
N PHE A 561 4.05 -45.84 14.46
CA PHE A 561 3.73 -46.77 13.35
C PHE A 561 4.30 -46.40 11.97
N ALA A 562 5.56 -46.77 11.75
CA ALA A 562 5.96 -47.55 10.57
C ALA A 562 7.32 -48.22 10.79
N THR A 563 7.32 -49.33 11.53
CA THR A 563 8.38 -50.33 11.41
C THR A 563 8.43 -50.85 9.97
N TYR A 564 9.47 -50.49 9.22
CA TYR A 564 9.90 -51.26 8.05
C TYR A 564 11.25 -51.89 8.36
N ALA A 565 11.22 -53.20 8.65
CA ALA A 565 12.41 -54.03 8.60
C ALA A 565 12.79 -54.29 7.13
N PRO A 566 14.08 -54.35 6.77
CA PRO A 566 14.50 -54.60 5.40
C PRO A 566 14.40 -56.09 5.05
N ALA A 567 13.75 -56.40 3.92
CA ALA A 567 13.89 -57.68 3.27
C ALA A 567 15.24 -57.74 2.55
N ARG A 568 16.17 -58.56 3.06
CA ARG A 568 17.37 -58.99 2.32
C ARG A 568 16.96 -60.00 1.26
N GLY A 569 17.23 -59.70 -0.01
CA GLY A 569 17.43 -60.70 -1.06
C GLY A 569 18.90 -60.65 -1.50
N PRO A 570 19.63 -61.76 -1.56
CA PRO A 570 20.94 -61.80 -2.19
C PRO A 570 20.78 -61.90 -3.72
N ASP A 571 21.83 -61.50 -4.44
CA ASP A 571 22.09 -61.71 -5.87
C ASP A 571 21.75 -60.56 -6.83
N GLY A 572 22.64 -59.56 -6.86
CA GLY A 572 22.86 -58.64 -7.98
C GLY A 572 24.37 -58.34 -8.12
N PRO A 573 24.89 -58.07 -9.35
CA PRO A 573 26.33 -57.99 -9.65
C PRO A 573 27.06 -56.84 -8.92
N PRO A 574 28.40 -56.90 -8.72
CA PRO A 574 29.09 -56.21 -7.63
C PRO A 574 29.45 -54.74 -7.83
N ASP A 575 28.98 -54.05 -8.88
CA ASP A 575 29.46 -52.68 -9.19
C ASP A 575 28.37 -51.60 -9.31
N GLN A 576 27.11 -51.92 -8.98
CA GLN A 576 26.04 -50.92 -8.88
C GLN A 576 25.48 -50.94 -7.47
N ARG A 577 25.65 -49.85 -6.73
CA ARG A 577 25.01 -49.66 -5.43
C ARG A 577 23.49 -49.65 -5.68
N PRO A 578 22.70 -50.53 -5.07
CA PRO A 578 21.25 -50.51 -5.26
C PRO A 578 20.69 -49.23 -4.63
N THR A 579 20.01 -48.43 -5.44
CA THR A 579 19.34 -47.20 -5.02
C THR A 579 18.39 -47.48 -3.85
N HIS A 580 18.46 -46.67 -2.78
CA HIS A 580 17.58 -46.84 -1.64
C HIS A 580 16.10 -46.68 -2.07
N PRO A 581 15.17 -47.56 -1.65
CA PRO A 581 13.76 -47.50 -2.07
C PRO A 581 13.08 -46.18 -1.69
N ALA A 582 13.53 -45.53 -0.61
CA ALA A 582 13.06 -44.20 -0.24
C ALA A 582 13.42 -43.13 -1.29
N VAL A 583 14.59 -43.22 -1.93
CA VAL A 583 15.02 -42.28 -2.98
C VAL A 583 14.11 -42.39 -4.20
N HIS A 584 13.77 -43.59 -4.65
CA HIS A 584 12.84 -43.79 -5.77
C HIS A 584 11.46 -43.19 -5.50
N ARG A 585 10.93 -43.41 -4.29
CA ARG A 585 9.62 -42.89 -3.90
C ARG A 585 9.64 -41.36 -3.75
N ALA A 586 10.70 -40.81 -3.16
CA ALA A 586 10.88 -39.36 -3.05
C ALA A 586 11.01 -38.67 -4.41
N ARG A 587 11.78 -39.25 -5.36
CA ARG A 587 11.85 -38.74 -6.74
C ARG A 587 10.49 -38.74 -7.44
N SER A 588 9.67 -39.76 -7.19
CA SER A 588 8.31 -39.85 -7.75
C SER A 588 7.40 -38.75 -7.17
N LEU A 589 7.45 -38.52 -5.86
CA LEU A 589 6.71 -37.46 -5.18
C LEU A 589 7.18 -36.06 -5.61
N ALA A 590 8.49 -35.85 -5.77
CA ALA A 590 9.04 -34.60 -6.30
C ALA A 590 8.62 -34.35 -7.77
N GLY A 591 8.48 -35.42 -8.57
CA GLY A 591 7.92 -35.33 -9.92
C GLY A 591 6.43 -34.99 -9.95
N GLN A 592 5.64 -35.52 -9.01
CA GLN A 592 4.23 -35.16 -8.81
C GLN A 592 4.09 -33.70 -8.39
N PHE A 593 4.91 -33.22 -7.46
CA PHE A 593 5.01 -31.79 -7.14
C PHE A 593 5.30 -30.94 -8.39
N GLY A 594 6.21 -31.37 -9.26
CA GLY A 594 6.56 -30.66 -10.48
C GLY A 594 5.42 -30.55 -11.51
N SER A 595 4.43 -31.46 -11.47
CA SER A 595 3.30 -31.49 -12.39
C SER A 595 2.02 -30.90 -11.78
N ASP A 596 1.71 -31.23 -10.53
CA ASP A 596 0.46 -30.88 -9.85
C ASP A 596 0.61 -29.62 -8.97
N GLY A 597 1.83 -29.21 -8.64
CA GLY A 597 2.13 -28.01 -7.83
C GLY A 597 1.77 -28.16 -6.34
N MET A 598 1.48 -29.37 -5.88
CA MET A 598 1.06 -29.66 -4.51
C MET A 598 2.26 -29.75 -3.56
N VAL A 599 2.42 -28.76 -2.68
CA VAL A 599 3.54 -28.69 -1.72
C VAL A 599 3.55 -29.87 -0.74
N GLN A 600 2.39 -30.52 -0.52
CA GLN A 600 2.29 -31.68 0.36
C GLN A 600 3.15 -32.86 -0.14
N ASP A 601 3.20 -33.12 -1.44
CA ASP A 601 4.00 -34.22 -2.00
C ASP A 601 5.50 -34.02 -1.71
N LEU A 602 5.94 -32.77 -1.71
CA LEU A 602 7.32 -32.39 -1.37
C LEU A 602 7.60 -32.52 0.13
N ILE A 603 6.64 -32.17 0.99
CA ILE A 603 6.75 -32.39 2.44
C ILE A 603 6.84 -33.89 2.73
N ASP A 604 5.99 -34.70 2.09
CA ASP A 604 5.97 -36.15 2.25
C ASP A 604 7.28 -36.80 1.76
N ALA A 605 7.85 -36.29 0.66
CA ALA A 605 9.18 -36.70 0.18
C ALA A 605 10.28 -36.37 1.19
N VAL A 606 10.28 -35.17 1.76
CA VAL A 606 11.25 -34.75 2.77
C VAL A 606 11.13 -35.59 4.04
N GLN A 607 9.91 -35.86 4.53
CA GLN A 607 9.71 -36.68 5.73
C GLN A 607 10.15 -38.13 5.51
N LEU A 608 9.85 -38.69 4.34
CA LEU A 608 10.26 -40.04 3.97
C LEU A 608 11.79 -40.17 3.89
N LEU A 609 12.48 -39.16 3.34
CA LEU A 609 13.94 -39.14 3.29
C LEU A 609 14.57 -38.87 4.65
N ARG A 610 14.01 -37.98 5.46
CA ARG A 610 14.43 -37.72 6.85
C ARG A 610 14.33 -38.97 7.71
N GLY A 611 13.21 -39.69 7.63
CA GLY A 611 13.05 -40.98 8.31
C GLY A 611 14.08 -42.00 7.84
N ALA A 612 14.38 -42.08 6.54
CA ALA A 612 15.38 -43.00 6.01
C ALA A 612 16.82 -42.66 6.47
N THR A 613 17.19 -41.38 6.54
CA THR A 613 18.52 -40.95 6.99
C THR A 613 18.72 -41.10 8.49
N GLU A 614 17.67 -40.95 9.31
CA GLU A 614 17.71 -41.17 10.76
C GLU A 614 17.89 -42.65 11.15
N HIS A 615 17.42 -43.57 10.32
CA HIS A 615 17.52 -45.02 10.56
C HIS A 615 18.75 -45.66 9.90
N GLU A 616 19.68 -44.84 9.39
CA GLU A 616 20.91 -45.33 8.77
C GLU A 616 21.88 -45.87 9.84
N PRO A 617 22.41 -47.11 9.68
CA PRO A 617 23.25 -47.75 10.71
C PRO A 617 24.62 -47.06 10.90
N VAL A 618 25.13 -46.40 9.87
CA VAL A 618 26.31 -45.53 9.92
C VAL A 618 25.94 -44.25 9.20
N PRO A 619 25.94 -43.09 9.87
CA PRO A 619 25.59 -41.82 9.24
C PRO A 619 26.49 -41.53 8.02
N GLY A 620 25.88 -41.34 6.84
CA GLY A 620 26.60 -41.02 5.59
C GLY A 620 27.19 -42.24 4.86
N ALA A 621 26.65 -43.44 5.13
CA ALA A 621 27.03 -44.65 4.40
C ALA A 621 26.50 -44.64 2.96
N ASP A 622 25.31 -44.07 2.74
CA ASP A 622 24.66 -43.89 1.45
C ASP A 622 24.68 -42.40 1.02
N PRO A 623 25.65 -41.98 0.19
CA PRO A 623 25.73 -40.59 -0.26
C PRO A 623 24.57 -40.19 -1.18
N GLU A 624 23.95 -41.12 -1.92
CA GLU A 624 22.82 -40.81 -2.82
C GLU A 624 21.58 -40.44 -2.00
N LEU A 625 21.33 -41.16 -0.91
CA LEU A 625 20.23 -40.88 0.02
C LEU A 625 20.34 -39.47 0.62
N TRP A 626 21.52 -39.10 1.12
CA TRP A 626 21.76 -37.77 1.70
C TRP A 626 21.72 -36.64 0.65
N ALA A 627 22.20 -36.90 -0.57
CA ALA A 627 22.14 -35.93 -1.67
C ALA A 627 20.70 -35.65 -2.10
N GLU A 628 19.85 -36.68 -2.18
CA GLU A 628 18.44 -36.50 -2.53
C GLU A 628 17.63 -35.89 -1.41
N TYR A 629 17.97 -36.19 -0.16
CA TYR A 629 17.42 -35.47 0.99
C TYR A 629 17.73 -33.98 0.92
N ALA A 630 18.99 -33.62 0.65
CA ALA A 630 19.40 -32.23 0.47
C ALA A 630 18.66 -31.54 -0.70
N ASN A 631 18.50 -32.22 -1.83
CA ASN A 631 17.76 -31.68 -2.99
C ASN A 631 16.28 -31.43 -2.65
N CYS A 632 15.60 -32.37 -1.98
CA CYS A 632 14.18 -32.23 -1.62
C CYS A 632 13.97 -31.12 -0.57
N VAL A 633 14.86 -31.02 0.43
CA VAL A 633 14.81 -29.93 1.42
C VAL A 633 15.11 -28.59 0.75
N LEU A 634 16.05 -28.54 -0.21
CA LEU A 634 16.33 -27.34 -1.00
C LEU A 634 15.12 -26.90 -1.82
N LEU A 635 14.45 -27.83 -2.52
CA LEU A 635 13.20 -27.55 -3.22
C LEU A 635 12.12 -27.05 -2.27
N LEU A 636 12.01 -27.62 -1.06
CA LEU A 636 11.06 -27.16 -0.05
C LEU A 636 11.38 -25.74 0.42
N TRP A 637 12.66 -25.42 0.59
CA TRP A 637 13.14 -24.08 0.88
C TRP A 637 12.82 -23.09 -0.24
N GLU A 638 12.90 -23.47 -1.51
CA GLU A 638 12.52 -22.59 -2.63
C GLU A 638 11.04 -22.21 -2.58
N VAL A 639 10.18 -23.08 -2.05
CA VAL A 639 8.74 -22.85 -1.90
C VAL A 639 8.40 -22.07 -0.62
N GLN A 640 8.94 -22.48 0.53
CA GLN A 640 8.55 -21.97 1.86
C GLN A 640 9.48 -20.85 2.38
N GLY A 641 10.72 -20.81 1.92
CA GLY A 641 11.79 -19.99 2.49
C GLY A 641 12.26 -20.47 3.87
N GLY A 642 12.99 -19.62 4.60
CA GLY A 642 13.44 -19.89 5.96
C GLY A 642 14.91 -20.30 6.07
N ALA A 643 15.60 -19.80 7.10
CA ALA A 643 17.02 -20.08 7.30
C ALA A 643 17.28 -21.52 7.78
N ASP A 644 16.29 -22.14 8.43
CA ASP A 644 16.43 -23.48 9.02
C ASP A 644 16.45 -24.57 7.96
N LEU A 645 15.53 -24.52 6.99
CA LEU A 645 15.51 -25.46 5.87
C LEU A 645 16.79 -25.38 5.04
N LEU A 646 17.33 -24.17 4.83
CA LEU A 646 18.59 -24.00 4.12
C LEU A 646 19.78 -24.58 4.90
N ARG A 647 19.82 -24.38 6.23
CA ARG A 647 20.84 -25.01 7.11
C ARG A 647 20.72 -26.53 7.13
N GLU A 648 19.49 -27.04 7.12
CA GLU A 648 19.20 -28.47 7.06
C GLU A 648 19.68 -29.06 5.72
N ALA A 649 19.37 -28.42 4.60
CA ALA A 649 19.87 -28.81 3.29
C ALA A 649 21.40 -28.77 3.21
N GLU A 650 22.04 -27.75 3.81
CA GLU A 650 23.51 -27.63 3.84
C GLU A 650 24.13 -28.77 4.66
N ALA A 651 23.60 -29.04 5.85
CA ALA A 651 24.08 -30.13 6.71
C ALA A 651 23.92 -31.51 6.06
N ALA A 652 22.82 -31.73 5.33
CA ALA A 652 22.56 -32.96 4.59
C ALA A 652 23.50 -33.12 3.39
N ALA A 653 23.73 -32.05 2.62
CA ALA A 653 24.63 -32.08 1.48
C ALA A 653 26.10 -32.26 1.90
N GLU A 654 26.54 -31.64 3.02
CA GLU A 654 27.88 -31.86 3.56
C GLU A 654 28.10 -33.31 4.02
N ARG A 655 27.05 -33.96 4.55
CA ARG A 655 27.08 -35.39 4.91
C ARG A 655 27.14 -36.30 3.68
N ALA A 656 26.47 -35.95 2.60
CA ALA A 656 26.59 -36.68 1.33
C ALA A 656 28.03 -36.64 0.78
N VAL A 657 28.67 -35.47 0.79
CA VAL A 657 30.01 -35.26 0.22
C VAL A 657 31.14 -35.77 1.13
N ALA A 658 30.88 -36.03 2.41
CA ALA A 658 31.86 -36.61 3.33
C ALA A 658 32.32 -38.02 2.89
N HIS A 659 31.55 -38.70 2.04
CA HIS A 659 31.91 -40.01 1.51
C HIS A 659 33.00 -39.91 0.41
N PRO A 660 34.13 -40.63 0.49
CA PRO A 660 35.26 -40.47 -0.44
C PRO A 660 34.96 -40.74 -1.93
N ARG A 661 33.87 -41.46 -2.23
CA ARG A 661 33.43 -41.79 -3.60
C ARG A 661 32.24 -40.96 -4.10
N ALA A 662 31.77 -39.98 -3.34
CA ALA A 662 30.63 -39.12 -3.69
C ALA A 662 31.03 -38.00 -4.66
N LEU A 663 31.43 -38.36 -5.90
CA LEU A 663 31.85 -37.37 -6.89
C LEU A 663 30.63 -36.69 -7.55
N ARG A 664 29.57 -37.45 -7.87
CA ARG A 664 28.36 -36.92 -8.53
C ARG A 664 27.52 -36.09 -7.58
N GLU A 665 27.42 -36.55 -6.34
CA GLU A 665 26.61 -35.97 -5.27
C GLU A 665 27.13 -34.60 -4.81
N ARG A 666 28.38 -34.24 -5.13
CA ARG A 666 28.92 -32.88 -4.94
C ARG A 666 28.11 -31.80 -5.65
N ALA A 667 27.40 -32.16 -6.73
CA ALA A 667 26.44 -31.27 -7.37
C ALA A 667 25.33 -30.83 -6.41
N SER A 668 24.86 -31.69 -5.50
CA SER A 668 23.84 -31.34 -4.50
C SER A 668 24.35 -30.26 -3.54
N LEU A 669 25.58 -30.40 -3.03
CA LEU A 669 26.23 -29.38 -2.20
C LEU A 669 26.43 -28.09 -2.98
N ALA A 670 26.85 -28.15 -4.24
CA ALA A 670 27.01 -26.98 -5.08
C ALA A 670 25.69 -26.20 -5.27
N ARG A 671 24.56 -26.89 -5.48
CA ARG A 671 23.22 -26.28 -5.56
C ARG A 671 22.83 -25.58 -4.25
N VAL A 672 23.03 -26.26 -3.11
CA VAL A 672 22.70 -25.71 -1.79
C VAL A 672 23.56 -24.48 -1.50
N LEU A 673 24.86 -24.52 -1.80
CA LEU A 673 25.76 -23.38 -1.64
C LEU A 673 25.36 -22.21 -2.55
N HIS A 674 24.94 -22.49 -3.79
CA HIS A 674 24.42 -21.47 -4.71
C HIS A 674 23.16 -20.81 -4.13
N ALA A 675 22.20 -21.60 -3.65
CA ALA A 675 21.01 -21.11 -2.98
C ALA A 675 21.32 -20.28 -1.74
N ALA A 676 22.26 -20.74 -0.89
CA ALA A 676 22.71 -20.00 0.28
C ALA A 676 23.38 -18.67 -0.08
N ALA A 677 24.12 -18.61 -1.19
CA ALA A 677 24.66 -17.37 -1.71
C ALA A 677 23.55 -16.40 -2.15
N THR A 678 22.48 -16.90 -2.77
CA THR A 678 21.34 -16.05 -3.14
C THR A 678 20.63 -15.47 -1.91
N ASP A 679 20.50 -16.24 -0.83
CA ASP A 679 19.93 -15.77 0.44
C ASP A 679 20.82 -14.70 1.11
N ARG A 680 22.14 -14.93 1.20
CA ARG A 680 23.09 -13.93 1.73
C ARG A 680 23.08 -12.64 0.94
N ARG A 681 23.01 -12.73 -0.39
CA ARG A 681 22.86 -11.56 -1.25
C ARG A 681 21.59 -10.77 -0.95
N ARG A 682 20.44 -11.44 -0.74
CA ARG A 682 19.17 -10.79 -0.36
C ARG A 682 19.28 -10.05 0.97
N ARG A 683 20.12 -10.53 1.89
CA ARG A 683 20.40 -9.89 3.19
C ARG A 683 21.48 -8.79 3.13
N GLY A 684 22.05 -8.53 1.95
CA GLY A 684 23.06 -7.49 1.73
C GLY A 684 24.51 -7.93 1.95
N ASP A 685 24.79 -9.19 2.28
CA ASP A 685 26.16 -9.70 2.44
C ASP A 685 26.74 -10.16 1.09
N ARG A 686 27.31 -9.19 0.36
CA ARG A 686 27.92 -9.42 -0.96
C ARG A 686 29.18 -10.29 -0.89
N ARG A 687 30.03 -10.11 0.14
CA ARG A 687 31.30 -10.84 0.28
C ARG A 687 31.04 -12.30 0.61
N GLY A 688 30.21 -12.57 1.62
CA GLY A 688 29.86 -13.94 2.00
C GLY A 688 29.10 -14.69 0.91
N ALA A 689 28.33 -14.01 0.07
CA ALA A 689 27.71 -14.62 -1.11
C ALA A 689 28.73 -15.02 -2.19
N LEU A 690 29.77 -14.20 -2.42
CA LEU A 690 30.81 -14.48 -3.39
C LEU A 690 31.67 -15.68 -2.96
N ASP A 691 32.04 -15.78 -1.69
CA ASP A 691 32.80 -16.91 -1.14
C ASP A 691 32.04 -18.24 -1.29
N LEU A 692 30.73 -18.23 -1.02
CA LEU A 692 29.87 -19.42 -1.20
C LEU A 692 29.78 -19.84 -2.66
N LEU A 693 29.66 -18.88 -3.60
CA LEU A 693 29.62 -19.20 -5.02
C LEU A 693 30.96 -19.76 -5.53
N GLN A 694 32.09 -19.27 -5.02
CA GLN A 694 33.42 -19.83 -5.34
C GLN A 694 33.56 -21.26 -4.83
N ARG A 695 33.05 -21.55 -3.61
CA ARG A 695 32.99 -22.93 -3.09
C ARG A 695 32.10 -23.79 -3.98
N ALA A 696 30.93 -23.29 -4.39
CA ALA A 696 30.01 -24.01 -5.27
C ALA A 696 30.65 -24.35 -6.63
N ASP A 697 31.39 -23.43 -7.27
CA ASP A 697 32.08 -23.70 -8.53
C ASP A 697 33.14 -24.81 -8.40
N ARG A 698 33.87 -24.86 -7.28
CA ARG A 698 34.82 -25.96 -7.01
C ARG A 698 34.10 -27.31 -6.91
N GLU A 699 32.97 -27.37 -6.20
CA GLU A 699 32.19 -28.60 -6.08
C GLU A 699 31.58 -29.02 -7.43
N TYR A 700 31.07 -28.07 -8.22
CA TYR A 700 30.61 -28.33 -9.59
C TYR A 700 31.73 -28.83 -10.49
N ALA A 701 32.94 -28.28 -10.39
CA ALA A 701 34.09 -28.72 -11.18
C ALA A 701 34.44 -30.19 -10.91
N VAL A 702 34.34 -30.63 -9.64
CA VAL A 702 34.54 -32.04 -9.26
C VAL A 702 33.39 -32.92 -9.77
N ALA A 703 32.14 -32.44 -9.65
CA ALA A 703 30.97 -33.18 -10.13
C ALA A 703 30.98 -33.38 -11.65
N CYS A 704 31.35 -32.36 -12.42
CA CYS A 704 31.50 -32.44 -13.89
C CYS A 704 32.62 -33.41 -14.32
N ALA A 705 33.59 -33.70 -13.46
CA ALA A 705 34.71 -34.61 -13.74
C ALA A 705 34.45 -36.05 -13.29
N ALA A 706 33.25 -36.37 -12.80
CA ALA A 706 32.92 -37.70 -12.33
C ALA A 706 32.93 -38.74 -13.48
N PRO A 707 33.48 -39.95 -13.25
CA PRO A 707 33.45 -41.02 -14.25
C PRO A 707 32.00 -41.53 -14.49
N GLU A 708 31.76 -42.04 -15.70
CA GLU A 708 30.50 -42.69 -16.10
C GLU A 708 29.25 -41.78 -16.13
N LEU A 709 29.42 -40.46 -16.23
CA LEU A 709 28.29 -39.55 -16.50
C LEU A 709 27.72 -39.79 -17.89
N ASP A 710 26.40 -39.88 -18.00
CA ASP A 710 25.76 -39.82 -19.30
C ASP A 710 25.89 -38.39 -19.91
N ALA A 711 25.75 -38.28 -21.23
CA ALA A 711 25.94 -37.00 -21.92
C ALA A 711 24.92 -35.92 -21.48
N ALA A 712 23.68 -36.31 -21.17
CA ALA A 712 22.62 -35.37 -20.77
C ALA A 712 22.83 -34.85 -19.34
N GLU A 713 23.28 -35.71 -18.43
CA GLU A 713 23.63 -35.40 -17.06
C GLU A 713 24.89 -34.53 -17.00
N ALA A 714 25.92 -34.85 -17.79
CA ALA A 714 27.11 -34.02 -17.94
C ALA A 714 26.76 -32.62 -18.47
N LEU A 715 25.82 -32.51 -19.43
CA LEU A 715 25.33 -31.22 -19.92
C LEU A 715 24.59 -30.45 -18.82
N ARG A 716 23.68 -31.11 -18.08
CA ARG A 716 22.91 -30.49 -16.99
C ARG A 716 23.85 -29.89 -15.94
N LEU A 717 24.84 -30.65 -15.48
CA LEU A 717 25.83 -30.17 -14.51
C LEU A 717 26.68 -29.02 -15.06
N THR A 718 27.07 -29.09 -16.32
CA THR A 718 27.82 -28.01 -16.99
C THR A 718 26.99 -26.72 -17.06
N LEU A 719 25.71 -26.81 -17.41
CA LEU A 719 24.80 -25.66 -17.43
C LEU A 719 24.55 -25.08 -16.03
N GLU A 720 24.44 -25.92 -15.00
CA GLU A 720 24.35 -25.47 -13.60
C GLU A 720 25.64 -24.73 -13.17
N ARG A 721 26.81 -25.25 -13.52
CA ARG A 721 28.10 -24.59 -13.25
C ARG A 721 28.22 -23.25 -13.97
N VAL A 722 27.80 -23.15 -15.23
CA VAL A 722 27.77 -21.88 -15.97
C VAL A 722 26.89 -20.85 -15.27
N ARG A 723 25.72 -21.24 -14.74
CA ARG A 723 24.86 -20.34 -13.95
C ARG A 723 25.56 -19.88 -12.66
N ALA A 724 26.36 -20.73 -12.02
CA ALA A 724 27.17 -20.35 -10.86
C ALA A 724 28.25 -19.32 -11.23
N LEU A 725 28.99 -19.52 -12.32
CA LEU A 725 29.98 -18.56 -12.83
C LEU A 725 29.35 -17.21 -13.20
N GLU A 726 28.17 -17.22 -13.84
CA GLU A 726 27.42 -15.98 -14.10
C GLU A 726 27.01 -15.25 -12.81
N ALA A 727 26.57 -15.99 -11.80
CA ALA A 727 26.21 -15.40 -10.51
C ALA A 727 27.43 -14.80 -9.80
N GLN A 728 28.59 -15.44 -9.90
CA GLN A 728 29.86 -14.90 -9.41
C GLN A 728 30.22 -13.61 -10.14
N TRP A 729 30.18 -13.60 -11.48
CA TRP A 729 30.45 -12.40 -12.27
C TRP A 729 29.53 -11.23 -11.89
N ARG A 730 28.22 -11.47 -11.72
CA ARG A 730 27.28 -10.41 -11.28
C ARG A 730 27.67 -9.80 -9.93
N LEU A 731 28.35 -10.54 -9.06
CA LEU A 731 28.80 -10.06 -7.75
C LEU A 731 30.25 -9.54 -7.74
N GLY A 732 31.14 -10.10 -8.54
CA GLY A 732 32.58 -9.80 -8.55
C GLY A 732 33.03 -8.87 -9.67
N GLY A 733 32.28 -8.81 -10.78
CA GLY A 733 32.62 -8.02 -11.97
C GLY A 733 33.70 -8.64 -12.87
N ASP A 734 34.29 -9.78 -12.49
CA ASP A 734 35.38 -10.42 -13.23
C ASP A 734 34.89 -11.10 -14.52
N SER A 735 35.20 -10.50 -15.67
CA SER A 735 34.83 -11.01 -17.00
C SER A 735 35.52 -12.32 -17.36
N ALA A 736 36.62 -12.69 -16.71
CA ALA A 736 37.31 -13.96 -16.96
C ALA A 736 36.41 -15.18 -16.66
N LEU A 737 35.47 -15.04 -15.71
CA LEU A 737 34.49 -16.08 -15.38
C LEU A 737 33.53 -16.35 -16.53
N LEU A 738 33.10 -15.30 -17.24
CA LEU A 738 32.25 -15.44 -18.42
C LEU A 738 33.04 -16.04 -19.59
N GLN A 739 34.30 -15.63 -19.78
CA GLN A 739 35.18 -16.23 -20.79
C GLN A 739 35.41 -17.73 -20.53
N GLY A 740 35.65 -18.12 -19.27
CA GLY A 740 35.77 -19.52 -18.88
C GLY A 740 34.49 -20.32 -19.11
N ALA A 741 33.32 -19.72 -18.88
CA ALA A 741 32.03 -20.33 -19.19
C ALA A 741 31.82 -20.53 -20.70
N VAL A 742 32.20 -19.56 -21.54
CA VAL A 742 32.19 -19.71 -23.00
C VAL A 742 33.07 -20.87 -23.43
N GLY A 743 34.34 -20.89 -23.01
CA GLY A 743 35.28 -21.96 -23.37
C GLY A 743 34.82 -23.35 -22.92
N MET A 744 34.16 -23.45 -21.76
CA MET A 744 33.56 -24.70 -21.27
C MET A 744 32.42 -25.18 -22.16
N LEU A 745 31.52 -24.27 -22.57
CA LEU A 745 30.41 -24.59 -23.45
C LEU A 745 30.87 -24.97 -24.86
N GLU A 746 31.89 -24.30 -25.39
CA GLU A 746 32.49 -24.63 -26.70
C GLU A 746 33.17 -26.01 -26.65
N ALA A 747 34.00 -26.27 -25.64
CA ALA A 747 34.64 -27.58 -25.46
C ALA A 747 33.61 -28.72 -25.33
N PHE A 748 32.52 -28.48 -24.60
CA PHE A 748 31.43 -29.45 -24.46
C PHE A 748 30.66 -29.63 -25.77
N ALA A 749 30.45 -28.57 -26.55
CA ALA A 749 29.81 -28.62 -27.86
C ALA A 749 30.62 -29.44 -28.88
N ASP A 750 31.95 -29.36 -28.81
CA ASP A 750 32.86 -30.08 -29.69
C ASP A 750 32.96 -31.57 -29.35
N ALA A 751 32.86 -31.90 -28.06
CA ALA A 751 32.87 -33.27 -27.54
C ALA A 751 31.50 -33.99 -27.66
N TRP A 752 30.42 -33.28 -28.01
CA TRP A 752 29.08 -33.86 -28.10
C TRP A 752 28.99 -34.95 -29.19
N PRO A 753 28.48 -36.16 -28.88
CA PRO A 753 28.55 -37.31 -29.80
C PRO A 753 27.86 -37.12 -31.16
N ASP A 754 26.73 -36.40 -31.20
CA ASP A 754 25.98 -36.13 -32.43
C ASP A 754 25.89 -34.64 -32.75
N ARG A 755 26.70 -34.18 -33.70
CA ARG A 755 26.72 -32.78 -34.14
C ARG A 755 25.42 -32.33 -34.81
N ARG A 756 24.58 -33.26 -35.29
CA ARG A 756 23.30 -32.95 -35.95
C ARG A 756 22.13 -32.83 -34.97
N SER A 757 22.26 -33.41 -33.76
CA SER A 757 21.22 -33.41 -32.73
C SER A 757 21.77 -32.83 -31.42
N ARG A 758 22.09 -31.53 -31.44
CA ARG A 758 22.51 -30.81 -30.23
C ARG A 758 21.28 -30.35 -29.44
N PRO A 759 21.24 -30.57 -28.11
CA PRO A 759 20.14 -30.10 -27.28
C PRO A 759 20.09 -28.58 -27.23
N THR A 760 18.89 -28.00 -27.30
CA THR A 760 18.64 -26.53 -27.31
C THR A 760 19.31 -25.76 -26.18
N GLY A 761 19.44 -26.38 -25.01
CA GLY A 761 20.02 -25.76 -23.81
C GLY A 761 21.46 -25.29 -23.99
N LEU A 762 22.25 -25.96 -24.84
CA LEU A 762 23.65 -25.64 -25.10
C LEU A 762 23.82 -24.34 -25.91
N PRO A 763 23.29 -24.22 -27.15
CA PRO A 763 23.43 -22.99 -27.93
C PRO A 763 22.73 -21.80 -27.26
N LEU A 764 21.66 -22.05 -26.50
CA LEU A 764 20.97 -21.03 -25.71
C LEU A 764 21.85 -20.46 -24.59
N ALA A 765 22.47 -21.32 -23.78
CA ALA A 765 23.37 -20.88 -22.73
C ALA A 765 24.59 -20.16 -23.30
N HIS A 766 25.18 -20.71 -24.36
CA HIS A 766 26.34 -20.13 -25.04
C HIS A 766 26.03 -18.71 -25.56
N GLY A 767 24.90 -18.54 -26.25
CA GLY A 767 24.48 -17.24 -26.75
C GLY A 767 24.23 -16.20 -25.66
N ARG A 768 23.62 -16.61 -24.55
CA ARG A 768 23.35 -15.71 -23.40
C ARG A 768 24.60 -15.31 -22.64
N VAL A 769 25.58 -16.20 -22.49
CA VAL A 769 26.86 -15.87 -21.85
C VAL A 769 27.63 -14.89 -22.73
N LEU A 770 27.69 -15.13 -24.05
CA LEU A 770 28.33 -14.22 -25.02
C LEU A 770 27.68 -12.83 -25.03
N LEU A 771 26.34 -12.74 -24.95
CA LEU A 771 25.63 -11.48 -24.84
C LEU A 771 25.97 -10.71 -23.56
N ARG A 772 26.23 -11.40 -22.45
CA ARG A 772 26.67 -10.76 -21.20
C ARG A 772 28.13 -10.35 -21.28
N LEU A 773 28.97 -11.20 -21.86
CA LEU A 773 30.39 -10.92 -22.06
C LEU A 773 30.59 -9.71 -22.98
N SER A 774 29.77 -9.54 -24.03
CA SER A 774 29.80 -8.33 -24.85
C SER A 774 29.45 -7.06 -24.06
N GLY A 775 28.58 -7.17 -23.03
CA GLY A 775 28.28 -6.04 -22.15
C GLY A 775 29.34 -5.75 -21.09
N ALA A 776 30.16 -6.73 -20.73
CA ALA A 776 31.25 -6.60 -19.75
C ALA A 776 32.62 -6.26 -20.36
N THR A 777 32.75 -6.35 -21.68
CA THR A 777 34.01 -6.10 -22.38
C THR A 777 34.11 -4.63 -22.75
N ALA A 778 35.15 -3.94 -22.27
CA ALA A 778 35.43 -2.53 -22.57
C ALA A 778 35.86 -2.31 -24.03
N ASP A 779 36.60 -3.26 -24.61
CA ASP A 779 36.94 -3.25 -26.02
C ASP A 779 35.68 -3.49 -26.88
N HIS A 780 35.24 -2.44 -27.56
CA HIS A 780 34.05 -2.45 -28.39
C HIS A 780 34.14 -3.37 -29.61
N GLU A 781 35.31 -3.55 -30.24
CA GLU A 781 35.44 -4.46 -31.38
C GLU A 781 35.24 -5.89 -30.91
N GLN A 782 35.91 -6.24 -29.80
CA GLN A 782 35.76 -7.54 -29.17
C GLN A 782 34.33 -7.77 -28.64
N ALA A 783 33.70 -6.75 -28.05
CA ALA A 783 32.31 -6.79 -27.61
C ALA A 783 31.34 -7.05 -28.78
N ARG A 784 31.56 -6.41 -29.94
CA ARG A 784 30.77 -6.66 -31.16
C ARG A 784 30.94 -8.10 -31.64
N LEU A 785 32.17 -8.61 -31.70
CA LEU A 785 32.44 -10.00 -32.08
C LEU A 785 31.73 -11.01 -31.17
N TYR A 786 31.75 -10.78 -29.86
CA TYR A 786 30.99 -11.61 -28.91
C TYR A 786 29.48 -11.51 -29.14
N ALA A 787 28.95 -10.32 -29.43
CA ALA A 787 27.53 -10.15 -29.74
C ALA A 787 27.13 -10.88 -31.03
N GLU A 788 27.95 -10.84 -32.09
CA GLU A 788 27.72 -11.58 -33.34
C GLU A 788 27.76 -13.11 -33.13
N GLN A 789 28.73 -13.60 -32.36
CA GLN A 789 28.81 -15.01 -31.99
C GLN A 789 27.61 -15.43 -31.12
N GLY A 790 27.17 -14.54 -30.22
CA GLY A 790 25.99 -14.73 -29.40
C GLY A 790 24.71 -14.85 -30.23
N ALA A 791 24.52 -13.94 -31.20
CA ALA A 791 23.39 -13.96 -32.13
C ALA A 791 23.36 -15.26 -32.96
N ARG A 792 24.50 -15.72 -33.48
CA ARG A 792 24.60 -17.02 -34.19
C ARG A 792 24.17 -18.20 -33.31
N SER A 793 24.59 -18.20 -32.05
CA SER A 793 24.24 -19.26 -31.10
C SER A 793 22.76 -19.24 -30.73
N LEU A 794 22.17 -18.06 -30.53
CA LEU A 794 20.74 -17.92 -30.24
C LEU A 794 19.85 -18.32 -31.44
N ARG A 795 20.29 -18.05 -32.68
CA ARG A 795 19.64 -18.57 -33.89
C ARG A 795 19.63 -20.09 -33.93
N ALA A 796 20.78 -20.73 -33.66
CA ALA A 796 20.87 -22.19 -33.60
C ALA A 796 19.95 -22.80 -32.51
N ALA A 797 19.74 -22.09 -31.39
CA ALA A 797 18.78 -22.50 -30.36
C ALA A 797 17.32 -22.40 -30.82
N LEU A 798 16.98 -21.44 -31.68
CA LEU A 798 15.63 -21.29 -32.25
C LEU A 798 15.31 -22.32 -33.33
N GLU A 799 16.33 -22.77 -34.08
CA GLU A 799 16.22 -23.82 -35.11
C GLU A 799 16.01 -25.22 -34.52
N THR A 800 16.60 -25.49 -33.35
CA THR A 800 16.51 -26.79 -32.66
C THR A 800 15.18 -26.99 -31.91
N GLY A 801 14.49 -25.91 -31.55
CA GLY A 801 13.10 -25.90 -31.03
C GLY A 801 12.96 -26.38 -29.57
N PRO A 802 12.18 -25.69 -28.69
CA PRO A 802 12.00 -26.13 -27.31
C PRO A 802 11.24 -27.47 -27.26
N GLU A 803 11.87 -28.52 -26.73
CA GLU A 803 11.17 -29.75 -26.35
C GLU A 803 10.36 -29.47 -25.08
N ASP A 804 9.04 -29.33 -25.25
CA ASP A 804 7.94 -29.54 -24.28
C ASP A 804 6.79 -28.54 -24.46
N THR A 805 5.56 -29.05 -24.31
CA THR A 805 4.22 -28.40 -24.27
C THR A 805 4.03 -27.07 -25.05
N PRO A 806 3.12 -26.99 -26.04
CA PRO A 806 3.02 -25.88 -26.99
C PRO A 806 2.91 -24.47 -26.35
N ALA A 807 2.19 -24.33 -25.23
CA ALA A 807 2.03 -23.03 -24.56
C ALA A 807 3.28 -22.55 -23.77
N ALA A 808 4.05 -23.47 -23.19
CA ALA A 808 5.31 -23.15 -22.52
C ALA A 808 6.42 -22.86 -23.54
N GLY A 809 6.39 -23.55 -24.69
CA GLY A 809 7.27 -23.33 -25.82
C GLY A 809 7.20 -21.92 -26.41
N GLU A 810 5.99 -21.34 -26.58
CA GLU A 810 5.81 -20.00 -27.13
C GLU A 810 6.46 -18.91 -26.25
N SER A 811 6.21 -18.95 -24.94
CA SER A 811 6.80 -17.97 -24.01
C SER A 811 8.32 -18.10 -23.90
N SER A 812 8.83 -19.34 -23.97
CA SER A 812 10.28 -19.58 -24.01
C SER A 812 10.89 -19.02 -25.30
N ARG A 813 10.28 -19.28 -26.46
CA ARG A 813 10.71 -18.78 -27.77
C ARG A 813 10.78 -17.25 -27.79
N VAL A 814 9.77 -16.56 -27.27
CA VAL A 814 9.75 -15.08 -27.18
C VAL A 814 10.94 -14.54 -26.37
N ARG A 815 11.33 -15.22 -25.28
CA ARG A 815 12.51 -14.82 -24.49
C ARG A 815 13.81 -15.02 -25.24
N ILE A 816 13.94 -16.09 -26.02
CA ILE A 816 15.13 -16.32 -26.87
C ILE A 816 15.20 -15.26 -27.98
N LEU A 817 14.06 -14.90 -28.60
CA LEU A 817 14.00 -13.83 -29.60
C LEU A 817 14.40 -12.48 -29.00
N LEU A 818 13.98 -12.16 -27.77
CA LEU A 818 14.42 -10.96 -27.05
C LEU A 818 15.95 -10.93 -26.86
N ASP A 819 16.53 -12.03 -26.40
CA ASP A 819 17.99 -12.16 -26.24
C ASP A 819 18.71 -12.00 -27.60
N LEU A 820 18.15 -12.56 -28.68
CA LEU A 820 18.71 -12.47 -30.03
C LEU A 820 18.69 -11.02 -30.55
N VAL A 821 17.58 -10.31 -30.34
CA VAL A 821 17.46 -8.89 -30.73
C VAL A 821 18.45 -8.03 -29.96
N ASP A 822 18.62 -8.27 -28.66
CA ASP A 822 19.63 -7.56 -27.86
C ASP A 822 21.06 -7.86 -28.35
N ALA A 823 21.34 -9.07 -28.83
CA ALA A 823 22.62 -9.41 -29.45
C ALA A 823 22.84 -8.72 -30.80
N LEU A 824 21.82 -8.67 -31.66
CA LEU A 824 21.88 -7.99 -32.97
C LEU A 824 22.05 -6.47 -32.83
N LEU A 825 21.37 -5.85 -31.87
CA LEU A 825 21.54 -4.43 -31.56
C LEU A 825 22.96 -4.12 -31.08
N ARG A 826 23.59 -5.02 -30.31
CA ARG A 826 24.95 -4.84 -29.79
C ARG A 826 26.05 -5.12 -30.82
N SER A 827 25.82 -6.04 -31.76
CA SER A 827 26.77 -6.24 -32.87
C SER A 827 26.76 -5.06 -33.84
N GLY A 828 25.68 -4.28 -33.88
CA GLY A 828 25.49 -3.21 -34.86
C GLY A 828 25.19 -3.74 -36.26
N GLY A 829 24.71 -4.98 -36.37
CA GLY A 829 24.46 -5.67 -37.64
C GLY A 829 23.02 -6.16 -37.81
N ALA A 830 22.60 -6.30 -39.07
CA ALA A 830 21.31 -6.84 -39.53
C ALA A 830 20.07 -6.29 -38.80
N LEU A 831 19.91 -4.95 -38.80
CA LEU A 831 18.78 -4.28 -38.15
C LEU A 831 17.41 -4.70 -38.75
N ASP A 832 17.38 -5.10 -40.03
CA ASP A 832 16.19 -5.68 -40.66
C ASP A 832 15.84 -7.04 -40.05
N ASP A 833 16.81 -7.95 -39.89
CA ASP A 833 16.61 -9.24 -39.19
C ASP A 833 16.10 -9.01 -37.76
N ALA A 834 16.67 -8.04 -37.04
CA ALA A 834 16.25 -7.70 -35.68
C ALA A 834 14.79 -7.21 -35.64
N ARG A 835 14.38 -6.39 -36.62
CA ARG A 835 12.99 -5.93 -36.74
C ARG A 835 12.05 -7.10 -36.98
N ASP A 836 12.38 -7.97 -37.92
CA ASP A 836 11.54 -9.11 -38.29
C ASP A 836 11.34 -10.08 -37.11
N HIS A 837 12.39 -10.32 -36.31
CA HIS A 837 12.30 -11.10 -35.08
C HIS A 837 11.48 -10.42 -33.97
N VAL A 838 11.51 -9.09 -33.86
CA VAL A 838 10.63 -8.37 -32.93
C VAL A 838 9.16 -8.49 -33.36
N GLU A 839 8.86 -8.39 -34.66
CA GLU A 839 7.51 -8.54 -35.19
C GLU A 839 6.99 -9.97 -35.00
N GLU A 840 7.81 -10.99 -35.24
CA GLU A 840 7.52 -12.38 -34.92
C GLU A 840 7.18 -12.55 -33.43
N ALA A 841 8.03 -12.05 -32.53
CA ALA A 841 7.82 -12.16 -31.09
C ALA A 841 6.56 -11.43 -30.60
N LEU A 842 6.25 -10.25 -31.17
CA LEU A 842 5.04 -9.48 -30.85
C LEU A 842 3.75 -10.17 -31.31
N ALA A 843 3.81 -11.00 -32.36
CA ALA A 843 2.68 -11.81 -32.81
C ALA A 843 2.40 -13.02 -31.90
N LEU A 844 3.46 -13.57 -31.27
CA LEU A 844 3.37 -14.75 -30.40
C LEU A 844 2.91 -14.42 -28.97
N THR A 845 3.34 -13.28 -28.40
CA THR A 845 3.07 -12.99 -26.97
C THR A 845 1.83 -12.13 -26.72
N ARG A 846 1.02 -12.54 -25.72
CA ARG A 846 -0.06 -11.72 -25.12
C ARG A 846 0.32 -11.13 -23.76
N GLU A 847 1.49 -11.48 -23.23
CA GLU A 847 1.94 -11.02 -21.92
C GLU A 847 2.41 -9.56 -22.02
N GLN A 848 1.78 -8.66 -21.25
CA GLN A 848 2.03 -7.22 -21.35
C GLN A 848 3.49 -6.83 -21.01
N GLY A 849 4.14 -7.54 -20.08
CA GLY A 849 5.53 -7.30 -19.71
C GLY A 849 6.51 -7.58 -20.85
N LEU A 850 6.43 -8.78 -21.43
CA LEU A 850 7.25 -9.18 -22.58
C LEU A 850 6.98 -8.30 -23.81
N ARG A 851 5.70 -7.99 -24.06
CA ARG A 851 5.30 -7.10 -25.16
C ARG A 851 5.90 -5.70 -25.01
N SER A 852 5.93 -5.15 -23.79
CA SER A 852 6.56 -3.86 -23.52
C SER A 852 8.07 -3.91 -23.74
N ALA A 853 8.73 -4.98 -23.29
CA ALA A 853 10.16 -5.17 -23.51
C ALA A 853 10.51 -5.22 -25.01
N LEU A 854 9.72 -5.92 -25.82
CA LEU A 854 9.85 -5.98 -27.29
C LEU A 854 9.66 -4.60 -27.94
N LEU A 855 8.66 -3.83 -27.49
CA LEU A 855 8.42 -2.47 -28.01
C LEU A 855 9.58 -1.51 -27.70
N VAL A 856 10.25 -1.64 -26.56
CA VAL A 856 11.48 -0.88 -26.26
C VAL A 856 12.58 -1.23 -27.28
N ARG A 857 12.77 -2.52 -27.59
CA ARG A 857 13.77 -2.94 -28.59
C ARG A 857 13.41 -2.44 -29.99
N ALA A 858 12.12 -2.48 -30.36
CA ALA A 858 11.66 -1.89 -31.62
C ALA A 858 12.02 -0.40 -31.71
N GLY A 859 11.84 0.36 -30.64
CA GLY A 859 12.24 1.77 -30.56
C GLY A 859 13.75 1.95 -30.76
N ARG A 860 14.56 1.14 -30.10
CA ARG A 860 16.03 1.16 -30.23
C ARG A 860 16.52 0.78 -31.64
N ILE A 861 15.86 -0.18 -32.30
CA ILE A 861 16.16 -0.55 -33.70
C ILE A 861 15.94 0.68 -34.61
N HIS A 862 14.81 1.37 -34.48
CA HIS A 862 14.54 2.59 -35.25
C HIS A 862 15.57 3.71 -34.96
N VAL A 863 15.97 3.90 -33.70
CA VAL A 863 17.05 4.86 -33.36
C VAL A 863 18.39 4.48 -34.01
N ALA A 864 18.73 3.19 -34.04
CA ALA A 864 19.94 2.71 -34.71
C ALA A 864 19.87 2.93 -36.23
N ARG A 865 18.72 2.64 -36.86
CA ARG A 865 18.50 2.91 -38.29
C ARG A 865 18.60 4.39 -38.64
N TYR A 866 18.12 5.28 -37.76
CA TYR A 866 18.32 6.71 -37.93
C TYR A 866 19.80 7.09 -37.96
N ALA A 867 20.64 6.45 -37.13
CA ALA A 867 22.08 6.71 -37.15
C ALA A 867 22.75 6.31 -38.48
N ASP A 868 22.26 5.27 -39.14
CA ASP A 868 22.77 4.79 -40.43
C ASP A 868 22.20 5.58 -41.63
N THR A 869 20.91 5.91 -41.59
CA THR A 869 20.17 6.47 -42.75
C THR A 869 19.99 7.98 -42.69
N GLY A 870 19.95 8.56 -41.48
CA GLY A 870 19.56 9.95 -41.24
C GLY A 870 18.07 10.25 -41.50
N ASP A 871 17.22 9.26 -41.77
CA ASP A 871 15.79 9.51 -42.06
C ASP A 871 15.03 9.89 -40.79
N PRO A 872 14.50 11.13 -40.66
CA PRO A 872 13.78 11.56 -39.46
C PRO A 872 12.52 10.72 -39.17
N ARG A 873 11.95 10.02 -40.16
CA ARG A 873 10.79 9.12 -39.94
C ARG A 873 11.12 8.00 -38.95
N GLU A 874 12.35 7.50 -38.97
CA GLU A 874 12.81 6.46 -38.04
C GLU A 874 12.72 6.96 -36.59
N LEU A 875 13.04 8.23 -36.30
CA LEU A 875 12.89 8.79 -34.95
C LEU A 875 11.42 8.98 -34.55
N GLN A 876 10.53 9.26 -35.51
CA GLN A 876 9.09 9.33 -35.25
C GLN A 876 8.53 7.96 -34.89
N ASP A 877 8.92 6.92 -35.64
CA ASP A 877 8.51 5.54 -35.38
C ASP A 877 9.10 5.04 -34.05
N ALA A 878 10.36 5.37 -33.75
CA ALA A 878 10.98 5.08 -32.46
C ALA A 878 10.14 5.66 -31.30
N ALA A 879 9.79 6.94 -31.38
CA ALA A 879 8.98 7.61 -30.36
C ALA A 879 7.59 6.95 -30.20
N ALA A 880 6.98 6.48 -31.29
CA ALA A 880 5.71 5.75 -31.22
C ALA A 880 5.86 4.39 -30.53
N ARG A 881 6.95 3.65 -30.76
CA ARG A 881 7.23 2.38 -30.09
C ARG A 881 7.49 2.57 -28.59
N PHE A 882 8.29 3.58 -28.21
CA PHE A 882 8.54 3.88 -26.79
C PHE A 882 7.27 4.36 -26.07
N GLU A 883 6.42 5.15 -26.72
CA GLU A 883 5.13 5.54 -26.15
C GLU A 883 4.27 4.31 -25.83
N GLN A 884 4.17 3.35 -26.76
CA GLN A 884 3.43 2.11 -26.53
C GLN A 884 4.05 1.28 -25.41
N ALA A 885 5.39 1.18 -25.36
CA ALA A 885 6.10 0.47 -24.31
C ALA A 885 5.83 1.06 -22.92
N SER A 886 5.86 2.39 -22.79
CA SER A 886 5.67 3.10 -21.51
C SER A 886 4.33 2.79 -20.84
N ARG A 887 3.29 2.45 -21.62
CA ARG A 887 1.95 2.12 -21.12
C ARG A 887 1.87 0.73 -20.46
N GLY A 888 2.81 -0.17 -20.79
CA GLY A 888 2.83 -1.53 -20.25
C GLY A 888 3.92 -1.78 -19.21
N VAL A 889 4.87 -0.86 -19.04
CA VAL A 889 5.87 -0.91 -17.94
C VAL A 889 5.25 -0.30 -16.67
N PRO A 890 5.22 -1.02 -15.53
CA PRO A 890 4.77 -0.47 -14.25
C PRO A 890 5.59 0.76 -13.83
N ARG A 891 4.94 1.81 -13.32
CA ARG A 891 5.63 3.05 -12.91
C ARG A 891 6.68 2.85 -11.81
N ASP A 892 6.42 1.92 -10.90
CA ASP A 892 7.34 1.60 -9.79
C ASP A 892 8.62 0.86 -10.26
N ALA A 893 8.67 0.42 -11.52
CA ALA A 893 9.85 -0.26 -12.05
C ALA A 893 10.90 0.75 -12.52
N PRO A 894 12.20 0.56 -12.22
CA PRO A 894 13.27 1.47 -12.66
C PRO A 894 13.32 1.61 -14.19
N ALA A 895 12.98 0.53 -14.90
CA ALA A 895 12.86 0.50 -16.35
C ALA A 895 11.83 1.50 -16.91
N HIS A 896 10.87 1.98 -16.12
CA HIS A 896 9.91 2.98 -16.58
C HIS A 896 10.60 4.31 -16.91
N ALA A 897 11.47 4.78 -16.01
CA ALA A 897 12.20 6.03 -16.21
C ALA A 897 13.19 5.92 -17.38
N ASP A 898 13.79 4.75 -17.60
CA ASP A 898 14.67 4.47 -18.75
C ASP A 898 13.90 4.62 -20.07
N VAL A 899 12.69 4.05 -20.16
CA VAL A 899 11.85 4.17 -21.36
C VAL A 899 11.42 5.61 -21.60
N LEU A 900 11.11 6.38 -20.55
CA LEU A 900 10.78 7.81 -20.70
C LEU A 900 11.98 8.63 -21.18
N ALA A 901 13.20 8.29 -20.73
CA ALA A 901 14.43 8.95 -21.19
C ALA A 901 14.66 8.69 -22.68
N GLU A 902 14.62 7.42 -23.13
CA GLU A 902 14.80 7.05 -24.54
C GLU A 902 13.69 7.66 -25.43
N TRP A 903 12.45 7.70 -24.94
CA TRP A 903 11.33 8.34 -25.63
C TRP A 903 11.55 9.85 -25.79
N GLY A 904 11.88 10.53 -24.69
CA GLY A 904 12.14 11.95 -24.67
C GLY A 904 13.31 12.34 -25.56
N GLU A 905 14.37 11.53 -25.58
CA GLU A 905 15.53 11.74 -26.43
C GLU A 905 15.20 11.54 -27.92
N ALA A 906 14.48 10.49 -28.30
CA ALA A 906 14.06 10.28 -29.69
C ALA A 906 13.21 11.46 -30.20
N LEU A 907 12.27 11.95 -29.39
CA LEU A 907 11.47 13.14 -29.70
C LEU A 907 12.32 14.41 -29.80
N LEU A 908 13.32 14.57 -28.92
CA LEU A 908 14.22 15.72 -28.92
C LEU A 908 15.09 15.74 -30.19
N ARG A 909 15.64 14.59 -30.59
CA ARG A 909 16.43 14.45 -31.82
C ARG A 909 15.56 14.70 -33.07
N HIS A 910 14.30 14.25 -33.07
CA HIS A 910 13.35 14.56 -34.14
C HIS A 910 12.94 16.04 -34.17
N ALA A 911 12.96 16.71 -33.01
CA ALA A 911 12.53 18.10 -32.89
C ALA A 911 13.59 19.12 -33.36
N VAL A 912 14.81 18.68 -33.72
CA VAL A 912 15.87 19.57 -34.19
C VAL A 912 15.38 20.31 -35.45
N PRO A 913 15.31 21.65 -35.41
CA PRO A 913 14.62 22.41 -36.45
C PRO A 913 15.46 22.55 -37.73
N ASP A 914 14.80 22.46 -38.88
CA ASP A 914 15.16 23.27 -40.05
C ASP A 914 14.98 24.74 -39.66
N GLN A 915 16.04 25.54 -39.77
CA GLN A 915 16.08 26.92 -39.28
C GLN A 915 14.87 27.73 -39.77
N GLY A 916 14.07 28.27 -38.83
CA GLY A 916 13.00 29.24 -39.12
C GLY A 916 11.55 28.75 -39.01
N ARG A 917 11.27 27.50 -38.62
CA ARG A 917 9.89 27.03 -38.36
C ARG A 917 9.50 27.13 -36.88
N ALA A 918 8.20 27.28 -36.63
CA ALA A 918 7.60 27.22 -35.31
C ALA A 918 7.98 25.90 -34.59
N PRO A 919 8.13 25.91 -33.25
CA PRO A 919 8.54 24.72 -32.51
C PRO A 919 7.60 23.55 -32.80
N SER A 920 8.18 22.40 -33.16
CA SER A 920 7.44 21.21 -33.57
C SER A 920 6.62 20.64 -32.40
N GLU A 921 5.51 19.97 -32.71
CA GLU A 921 4.72 19.24 -31.70
C GLU A 921 5.61 18.23 -30.93
N SER A 922 6.57 17.61 -31.62
CA SER A 922 7.57 16.71 -31.03
C SER A 922 8.37 17.38 -29.90
N LEU A 923 8.71 18.67 -30.00
CA LEU A 923 9.43 19.38 -28.94
C LEU A 923 8.59 19.52 -27.66
N TYR A 924 7.31 19.88 -27.79
CA TYR A 924 6.40 19.97 -26.64
C TYR A 924 6.20 18.62 -25.97
N ARG A 925 6.06 17.56 -26.78
CA ARG A 925 5.97 16.19 -26.26
C ARG A 925 7.27 15.79 -25.56
N ALA A 926 8.44 16.10 -26.13
CA ALA A 926 9.73 15.82 -25.50
C ALA A 926 9.85 16.46 -24.11
N ILE A 927 9.54 17.76 -23.99
CA ILE A 927 9.60 18.47 -22.70
C ILE A 927 8.65 17.84 -21.68
N ARG A 928 7.43 17.47 -22.07
CA ARG A 928 6.48 16.81 -21.17
C ARG A 928 7.02 15.47 -20.67
N VAL A 929 7.48 14.62 -21.60
CA VAL A 929 8.01 13.28 -21.29
C VAL A 929 9.27 13.35 -20.43
N LEU A 930 10.17 14.30 -20.70
CA LEU A 930 11.40 14.48 -19.93
C LEU A 930 11.14 15.06 -18.52
N ARG A 931 10.06 15.84 -18.34
CA ARG A 931 9.59 16.24 -17.00
C ARG A 931 9.06 15.05 -16.22
N ASP A 932 8.26 14.20 -16.85
CA ASP A 932 7.78 12.95 -16.24
C ASP A 932 8.97 12.04 -15.90
N CYS A 933 9.95 11.90 -16.81
CA CYS A 933 11.18 11.16 -16.59
C CYS A 933 11.95 11.66 -15.35
N ARG A 934 12.09 12.98 -15.19
CA ARG A 934 12.70 13.57 -13.99
C ARG A 934 11.96 13.19 -12.71
N THR A 935 10.62 13.22 -12.72
CA THR A 935 9.83 12.88 -11.54
C THR A 935 9.89 11.41 -11.16
N GLU A 936 10.04 10.52 -12.15
CA GLU A 936 10.08 9.07 -11.95
C GLU A 936 11.52 8.55 -11.76
N THR A 937 12.55 9.40 -11.83
CA THR A 937 13.95 9.02 -11.60
C THR A 937 14.26 8.89 -10.10
N PRO A 938 14.77 7.75 -9.62
CA PRO A 938 15.15 7.58 -8.22
C PRO A 938 16.28 8.54 -7.79
N ALA A 939 16.26 8.97 -6.53
CA ALA A 939 17.35 9.76 -5.95
C ALA A 939 18.68 8.98 -5.93
N GLY A 940 19.77 9.61 -6.33
CA GLY A 940 21.11 8.99 -6.39
C GLY A 940 21.37 8.13 -7.65
N SER A 941 20.52 8.23 -8.68
CA SER A 941 20.75 7.58 -9.96
C SER A 941 21.88 8.25 -10.74
N THR A 942 22.87 7.48 -11.22
CA THR A 942 23.97 7.95 -12.09
C THR A 942 23.45 8.57 -13.41
N GLU A 943 22.28 8.13 -13.86
CA GLU A 943 21.62 8.64 -15.08
C GLU A 943 20.92 10.01 -14.88
N LEU A 944 20.85 10.52 -13.65
CA LEU A 944 20.14 11.77 -13.38
C LEU A 944 20.77 12.95 -14.14
N ALA A 945 22.10 13.06 -14.15
CA ALA A 945 22.83 14.09 -14.90
C ALA A 945 22.43 14.11 -16.37
N HIS A 946 22.41 12.94 -17.02
CA HIS A 946 22.03 12.81 -18.43
C HIS A 946 20.57 13.19 -18.69
N ARG A 947 19.65 12.78 -17.82
CA ARG A 947 18.21 13.11 -17.94
C ARG A 947 17.94 14.60 -17.79
N LEU A 948 18.62 15.27 -16.87
CA LEU A 948 18.54 16.72 -16.68
C LEU A 948 19.11 17.48 -17.89
N LEU A 949 20.22 17.00 -18.45
CA LEU A 949 20.81 17.54 -19.69
C LEU A 949 19.82 17.48 -20.86
N LEU A 950 19.12 16.36 -21.05
CA LEU A 950 18.10 16.21 -22.11
C LEU A 950 16.95 17.22 -21.94
N LEU A 951 16.43 17.39 -20.72
CA LEU A 951 15.36 18.35 -20.44
C LEU A 951 15.82 19.79 -20.67
N GLY A 952 17.01 20.15 -20.19
CA GLY A 952 17.60 21.47 -20.40
C GLY A 952 17.78 21.79 -21.88
N ARG A 953 18.26 20.82 -22.68
CA ARG A 953 18.39 20.98 -24.15
C ARG A 953 17.04 21.21 -24.83
N ALA A 954 16.01 20.47 -24.43
CA ALA A 954 14.66 20.64 -24.96
C ALA A 954 14.10 22.05 -24.66
N LEU A 955 14.34 22.56 -23.45
CA LEU A 955 13.95 23.91 -23.06
C LEU A 955 14.75 24.97 -23.83
N MET A 956 16.06 24.78 -24.03
CA MET A 956 16.89 25.68 -24.85
C MET A 956 16.42 25.76 -26.30
N LEU A 957 16.04 24.63 -26.91
CA LEU A 957 15.47 24.63 -28.25
C LEU A 957 14.14 25.41 -28.31
N ARG A 958 13.28 25.26 -27.29
CA ARG A 958 12.01 26.01 -27.21
C ARG A 958 12.25 27.50 -27.00
N TYR A 959 13.23 27.86 -26.18
CA TYR A 959 13.70 29.23 -26.00
C TYR A 959 14.18 29.83 -27.32
N ARG A 960 15.08 29.17 -28.05
CA ARG A 960 15.56 29.69 -29.35
C ARG A 960 14.44 29.88 -30.38
N ALA A 961 13.39 29.06 -30.32
CA ALA A 961 12.25 29.16 -31.22
C ALA A 961 11.20 30.23 -30.82
N ARG A 962 11.05 30.56 -29.53
CA ARG A 962 9.99 31.48 -29.03
C ARG A 962 10.47 32.71 -28.27
N GLY A 963 11.70 32.70 -27.77
CA GLY A 963 12.25 33.73 -26.90
C GLY A 963 11.72 33.74 -25.46
N ASP A 964 11.11 32.65 -24.97
CA ASP A 964 10.58 32.59 -23.60
C ASP A 964 11.71 32.51 -22.56
N ARG A 965 11.88 33.59 -21.80
CA ARG A 965 12.94 33.73 -20.79
C ARG A 965 12.78 32.77 -19.61
N VAL A 966 11.59 32.22 -19.38
CA VAL A 966 11.38 31.21 -18.31
C VAL A 966 12.15 29.93 -18.65
N ASP A 967 12.06 29.50 -19.91
CA ASP A 967 12.74 28.30 -20.40
C ASP A 967 14.26 28.43 -20.29
N LEU A 968 14.80 29.61 -20.61
CA LEU A 968 16.22 29.89 -20.48
C LEU A 968 16.70 29.76 -19.03
N ARG A 969 15.96 30.33 -18.06
CA ARG A 969 16.31 30.25 -16.64
C ARG A 969 16.18 28.83 -16.08
N GLU A 970 15.13 28.12 -16.49
CA GLU A 970 14.94 26.72 -16.10
C GLU A 970 16.06 25.85 -16.67
N ALA A 971 16.42 26.01 -17.95
CA ALA A 971 17.52 25.29 -18.56
C ALA A 971 18.88 25.58 -17.89
N GLU A 972 19.19 26.85 -17.62
CA GLU A 972 20.40 27.25 -16.89
C GLU A 972 20.48 26.55 -15.53
N HIS A 973 19.38 26.57 -14.77
CA HIS A 973 19.32 25.89 -13.49
C HIS A 973 19.51 24.37 -13.61
N LEU A 974 18.87 23.74 -14.60
CA LEU A 974 18.95 22.30 -14.83
C LEU A 974 20.36 21.85 -15.24
N PHE A 975 21.06 22.60 -16.11
CA PHE A 975 22.43 22.27 -16.48
C PHE A 975 23.40 22.42 -15.31
N GLY A 976 23.23 23.46 -14.49
CA GLY A 976 24.02 23.64 -13.28
C GLY A 976 23.83 22.51 -12.26
N LEU A 977 22.60 22.04 -12.08
CA LEU A 977 22.33 20.85 -11.26
C LEU A 977 22.98 19.61 -11.89
N ALA A 978 22.74 19.37 -13.18
CA ALA A 978 23.25 18.19 -13.88
C ALA A 978 24.78 18.05 -13.83
N ALA A 979 25.49 19.18 -13.84
CA ALA A 979 26.95 19.20 -13.80
C ALA A 979 27.55 18.96 -12.40
N LEU A 980 26.71 19.06 -11.35
CA LEU A 980 27.09 18.77 -9.96
C LEU A 980 26.71 17.35 -9.51
N GLU A 981 25.89 16.65 -10.30
CA GLU A 981 25.53 15.25 -10.03
C GLU A 981 26.67 14.31 -10.38
N ASP A 982 26.79 13.21 -9.65
CA ASP A 982 27.77 12.16 -9.93
C ASP A 982 27.42 11.45 -11.25
N GLY A 983 28.25 11.65 -12.29
CA GLY A 983 28.05 11.09 -13.62
C GLY A 983 29.36 10.96 -14.41
N PRO A 984 29.33 10.30 -15.58
CA PRO A 984 30.53 10.10 -16.40
C PRO A 984 31.10 11.45 -16.85
N PRO A 985 32.44 11.66 -16.83
CA PRO A 985 33.05 12.96 -17.07
C PRO A 985 32.65 13.60 -18.41
N LEU A 986 32.44 12.79 -19.44
CA LEU A 986 31.99 13.27 -20.75
C LEU A 986 30.59 13.92 -20.69
N THR A 987 29.68 13.38 -19.87
CA THR A 987 28.34 13.96 -19.67
C THR A 987 28.42 15.22 -18.83
N THR A 988 29.26 15.24 -17.80
CA THR A 988 29.54 16.43 -16.98
C THR A 988 30.10 17.57 -17.84
N ALA A 989 31.05 17.27 -18.72
CA ALA A 989 31.61 18.22 -19.66
C ALA A 989 30.55 18.77 -20.63
N ARG A 990 29.63 17.92 -21.11
CA ARG A 990 28.47 18.36 -21.92
C ARG A 990 27.55 19.29 -21.12
N CYS A 991 27.28 19.01 -19.84
CA CYS A 991 26.44 19.85 -18.99
C CYS A 991 27.04 21.24 -18.79
N TRP A 992 28.34 21.32 -18.49
CA TRP A 992 29.06 22.58 -18.34
C TRP A 992 29.10 23.39 -19.65
N LEU A 993 29.29 22.73 -20.80
CA LEU A 993 29.26 23.37 -22.11
C LEU A 993 27.89 24.01 -22.40
N GLU A 994 26.81 23.26 -22.18
CA GLU A 994 25.44 23.75 -22.40
C GLU A 994 25.05 24.86 -21.40
N LEU A 995 25.53 24.78 -20.15
CA LEU A 995 25.37 25.84 -19.16
C LEU A 995 26.02 27.16 -19.63
N GLY A 996 27.28 27.09 -20.07
CA GLY A 996 27.98 28.27 -20.58
C GLY A 996 27.28 28.88 -21.80
N GLN A 997 26.75 28.04 -22.71
CA GLN A 997 25.97 28.52 -23.85
C GLN A 997 24.66 29.19 -23.41
N ALA A 998 23.94 28.62 -22.44
CA ALA A 998 22.75 29.24 -21.88
C ALA A 998 23.06 30.59 -21.20
N GLN A 999 24.23 30.72 -20.56
CA GLN A 999 24.67 31.99 -19.95
C GLN A 999 25.04 33.06 -20.99
N ILE A 1000 25.64 32.69 -22.13
CA ILE A 1000 25.83 33.61 -23.26
C ILE A 1000 24.47 34.08 -23.81
N GLU A 1001 23.52 33.18 -24.00
CA GLU A 1001 22.17 33.50 -24.47
C GLU A 1001 21.43 34.43 -23.46
N ALA A 1002 21.65 34.21 -22.17
CA ALA A 1002 21.17 35.10 -21.10
C ALA A 1002 21.83 36.47 -21.15
N TYR A 1003 23.14 36.55 -21.43
CA TYR A 1003 23.83 37.82 -21.65
C TYR A 1003 23.23 38.57 -22.84
N GLN A 1004 23.05 37.91 -23.99
CA GLN A 1004 22.50 38.53 -25.20
C GLN A 1004 21.07 39.05 -24.99
N SER A 1005 20.24 38.31 -24.23
CA SER A 1005 18.84 38.67 -23.99
C SER A 1005 18.60 39.66 -22.84
N LEU A 1006 19.49 39.71 -21.84
CA LEU A 1006 19.34 40.53 -20.62
C LEU A 1006 20.34 41.70 -20.52
N GLY A 1007 21.40 41.70 -21.33
CA GLY A 1007 22.43 42.75 -21.36
C GLY A 1007 23.32 42.84 -20.12
N ARG A 1008 23.33 41.82 -19.26
CA ARG A 1008 24.09 41.81 -17.99
C ARG A 1008 25.50 41.25 -18.19
N LYS A 1009 26.51 42.12 -18.20
CA LYS A 1009 27.92 41.73 -18.40
C LYS A 1009 28.45 40.67 -17.43
N ALA A 1010 27.96 40.64 -16.18
CA ALA A 1010 28.36 39.64 -15.18
C ALA A 1010 28.15 38.18 -15.64
N ARG A 1011 27.19 37.94 -16.53
CA ARG A 1011 26.92 36.60 -17.09
C ARG A 1011 28.05 36.08 -17.99
N LEU A 1012 28.89 36.97 -18.53
CA LEU A 1012 30.06 36.57 -19.34
C LEU A 1012 31.16 35.96 -18.47
N ASP A 1013 31.36 36.45 -17.25
CA ASP A 1013 32.34 35.87 -16.32
C ASP A 1013 31.87 34.47 -15.86
N GLU A 1014 30.57 34.30 -15.54
CA GLU A 1014 29.96 33.00 -15.24
C GLU A 1014 30.11 32.01 -16.41
N ALA A 1015 29.85 32.45 -17.64
CA ALA A 1015 30.02 31.63 -18.85
C ALA A 1015 31.46 31.19 -19.06
N VAL A 1016 32.43 32.09 -18.84
CA VAL A 1016 33.86 31.77 -18.91
C VAL A 1016 34.25 30.67 -17.94
N ASP A 1017 33.74 30.71 -16.71
CA ASP A 1017 34.02 29.69 -15.69
C ASP A 1017 33.35 28.36 -16.05
N ALA A 1018 32.11 28.38 -16.55
CA ALA A 1018 31.44 27.17 -17.05
C ALA A 1018 32.20 26.52 -18.22
N PHE A 1019 32.69 27.29 -19.20
CA PHE A 1019 33.49 26.73 -20.30
C PHE A 1019 34.86 26.23 -19.86
N ARG A 1020 35.44 26.82 -18.81
CA ARG A 1020 36.67 26.29 -18.22
C ARG A 1020 36.43 24.92 -17.59
N ALA A 1021 35.40 24.81 -16.76
CA ALA A 1021 34.99 23.54 -16.15
C ALA A 1021 34.65 22.48 -17.22
N ALA A 1022 33.97 22.87 -18.31
CA ALA A 1022 33.71 21.99 -19.43
C ALA A 1022 34.98 21.42 -20.07
N ALA A 1023 36.01 22.26 -20.27
CA ALA A 1023 37.28 21.81 -20.84
C ALA A 1023 38.09 20.95 -19.86
N GLU A 1024 38.01 21.20 -18.56
CA GLU A 1024 38.64 20.39 -17.51
C GLU A 1024 38.00 18.99 -17.44
N SER A 1025 36.67 18.91 -17.32
CA SER A 1025 35.95 17.62 -17.33
C SER A 1025 36.09 16.87 -18.66
N ALA A 1026 36.26 17.57 -19.78
CA ALA A 1026 36.55 16.93 -21.07
C ALA A 1026 37.94 16.28 -21.10
N ARG A 1027 38.93 16.84 -20.41
CA ARG A 1027 40.26 16.23 -20.29
C ARG A 1027 40.24 15.02 -19.36
N GLU A 1028 39.50 15.10 -18.26
CA GLU A 1028 39.23 13.92 -17.41
C GLU A 1028 38.56 12.80 -18.24
N ALA A 1029 37.57 13.16 -19.07
CA ALA A 1029 36.93 12.22 -19.98
C ALA A 1029 37.89 11.63 -21.04
N GLU A 1030 38.88 12.40 -21.49
CA GLU A 1030 39.93 11.95 -22.41
C GLU A 1030 40.87 10.94 -21.75
N GLU A 1031 41.25 11.19 -20.50
CA GLU A 1031 42.10 10.30 -19.69
C GLU A 1031 41.39 8.97 -19.38
N GLU A 1032 40.08 9.02 -19.12
CA GLU A 1032 39.22 7.85 -18.88
C GLU A 1032 38.69 7.19 -20.16
N ALA A 1033 38.99 7.72 -21.35
CA ALA A 1033 38.42 7.23 -22.60
C ALA A 1033 38.94 5.82 -22.97
N GLU A 1034 38.02 4.86 -23.00
CA GLU A 1034 38.31 3.48 -23.40
C GLU A 1034 38.38 3.30 -24.93
N THR A 1035 37.75 4.20 -25.69
CA THR A 1035 37.76 4.16 -27.16
C THR A 1035 38.37 5.39 -27.79
N GLU A 1036 38.96 5.20 -28.97
CA GLU A 1036 39.44 6.30 -29.79
C GLU A 1036 38.30 7.26 -30.17
N ARG A 1037 37.08 6.75 -30.38
CA ARG A 1037 35.90 7.60 -30.63
C ARG A 1037 35.54 8.46 -29.42
N MET A 1038 35.49 7.91 -28.21
CA MET A 1038 35.20 8.68 -27.00
C MET A 1038 36.30 9.70 -26.72
N ARG A 1039 37.56 9.34 -26.95
CA ARG A 1039 38.69 10.26 -26.88
C ARG A 1039 38.53 11.42 -27.86
N GLN A 1040 38.19 11.13 -29.12
CA GLN A 1040 37.90 12.15 -30.13
C GLN A 1040 36.71 13.04 -29.73
N GLU A 1041 35.62 12.46 -29.21
CA GLU A 1041 34.47 13.22 -28.72
C GLU A 1041 34.85 14.14 -27.54
N ALA A 1042 35.71 13.67 -26.62
CA ALA A 1042 36.21 14.44 -25.49
C ALA A 1042 37.11 15.60 -25.95
N VAL A 1043 38.06 15.33 -26.87
CA VAL A 1043 38.94 16.35 -27.46
C VAL A 1043 38.14 17.39 -28.25
N GLU A 1044 37.15 16.97 -29.05
CA GLU A 1044 36.25 17.89 -29.77
C GLU A 1044 35.49 18.78 -28.78
N LEU A 1045 34.99 18.21 -27.68
CA LEU A 1045 34.24 18.95 -26.67
C LEU A 1045 35.14 19.96 -25.94
N ALA A 1046 36.37 19.58 -25.60
CA ALA A 1046 37.38 20.48 -25.03
C ALA A 1046 37.69 21.64 -25.98
N ALA A 1047 37.88 21.35 -27.28
CA ALA A 1047 38.16 22.36 -28.30
C ALA A 1047 37.01 23.37 -28.44
N ARG A 1048 35.77 22.88 -28.46
CA ARG A 1048 34.55 23.70 -28.50
C ARG A 1048 34.42 24.56 -27.24
N ALA A 1049 34.63 23.99 -26.07
CA ALA A 1049 34.58 24.73 -24.80
C ALA A 1049 35.58 25.89 -24.79
N GLN A 1050 36.83 25.66 -25.21
CA GLN A 1050 37.84 26.72 -25.28
C GLN A 1050 37.49 27.80 -26.32
N HIS A 1051 36.88 27.42 -27.46
CA HIS A 1051 36.41 28.40 -28.44
C HIS A 1051 35.30 29.29 -27.85
N TRP A 1052 34.29 28.68 -27.22
CA TRP A 1052 33.20 29.42 -26.59
C TRP A 1052 33.68 30.33 -25.44
N ARG A 1053 34.72 29.90 -24.71
CA ARG A 1053 35.41 30.73 -23.73
C ARG A 1053 36.09 31.95 -24.38
N GLY A 1054 36.74 31.76 -25.53
CA GLY A 1054 37.31 32.84 -26.34
C GLY A 1054 36.27 33.87 -26.78
N MET A 1055 35.13 33.40 -27.32
CA MET A 1055 34.01 34.27 -27.68
C MET A 1055 33.44 35.04 -26.48
N SER A 1056 33.39 34.41 -25.30
CA SER A 1056 32.93 35.07 -24.08
C SER A 1056 33.88 36.19 -23.64
N TYR A 1057 35.21 35.98 -23.72
CA TYR A 1057 36.19 37.03 -23.45
C TYR A 1057 36.16 38.17 -24.46
N GLU A 1058 35.94 37.86 -25.74
CA GLU A 1058 35.77 38.87 -26.79
C GLU A 1058 34.54 39.74 -26.53
N ALA A 1059 33.40 39.13 -26.20
CA ALA A 1059 32.19 39.84 -25.79
C ALA A 1059 32.39 40.69 -24.51
N ALA A 1060 33.29 40.26 -23.61
CA ALA A 1060 33.69 41.01 -22.41
C ALA A 1060 34.74 42.10 -22.68
N ALA A 1061 35.13 42.33 -23.95
CA ALA A 1061 36.18 43.26 -24.36
C ALA A 1061 37.57 42.96 -23.73
N ARG A 1062 37.92 41.67 -23.60
CA ARG A 1062 39.21 41.18 -23.08
C ARG A 1062 40.02 40.47 -24.19
N PRO A 1063 40.54 41.18 -25.20
CA PRO A 1063 41.11 40.58 -26.42
C PRO A 1063 42.35 39.72 -26.16
N ARG A 1064 43.18 40.02 -25.15
CA ARG A 1064 44.34 39.20 -24.80
C ARG A 1064 43.93 37.80 -24.32
N ALA A 1065 42.98 37.74 -23.38
CA ALA A 1065 42.43 36.49 -22.88
C ALA A 1065 41.66 35.72 -23.95
N ALA A 1066 40.95 36.42 -24.85
CA ALA A 1066 40.27 35.81 -25.99
C ALA A 1066 41.27 35.10 -26.93
N ARG A 1067 42.38 35.76 -27.30
CA ARG A 1067 43.44 35.15 -28.12
C ARG A 1067 44.04 33.90 -27.47
N GLU A 1068 44.30 33.94 -26.16
CA GLU A 1068 44.83 32.78 -25.43
C GLU A 1068 43.85 31.60 -25.48
N ALA A 1069 42.56 31.84 -25.25
CA ALA A 1069 41.53 30.80 -25.32
C ALA A 1069 41.36 30.23 -26.73
N TYR A 1070 41.37 31.06 -27.78
CA TYR A 1070 41.32 30.58 -29.17
C TYR A 1070 42.58 29.81 -29.58
N ARG A 1071 43.77 30.17 -29.07
CA ARG A 1071 44.99 29.37 -29.27
C ARG A 1071 44.89 28.02 -28.60
N ALA A 1072 44.38 27.97 -27.35
CA ALA A 1072 44.11 26.70 -26.68
C ALA A 1072 43.13 25.85 -27.50
N ALA A 1073 42.01 26.42 -27.96
CA ALA A 1073 41.07 25.72 -28.84
C ALA A 1073 41.72 25.18 -30.11
N ARG A 1074 42.59 25.96 -30.77
CA ARG A 1074 43.33 25.50 -31.97
C ARG A 1074 44.27 24.34 -31.66
N THR A 1075 44.95 24.37 -30.51
CA THR A 1075 45.79 23.26 -30.06
C THR A 1075 44.94 22.00 -29.87
N GLU A 1076 43.77 22.13 -29.25
CA GLU A 1076 42.83 21.01 -29.07
C GLU A 1076 42.35 20.44 -30.42
N TRP A 1077 41.94 21.31 -31.35
CA TRP A 1077 41.55 20.90 -32.71
C TRP A 1077 42.66 20.17 -33.47
N SER A 1078 43.93 20.55 -33.27
CA SER A 1078 45.06 19.91 -33.95
C SER A 1078 45.38 18.49 -33.44
N ARG A 1079 44.77 18.08 -32.31
CA ARG A 1079 44.89 16.72 -31.78
C ARG A 1079 43.91 15.74 -32.45
N LEU A 1080 42.92 16.23 -33.19
CA LEU A 1080 41.97 15.39 -33.93
C LEU A 1080 42.55 14.98 -35.29
N PRO A 1081 42.28 13.75 -35.77
CA PRO A 1081 42.68 13.31 -37.11
C PRO A 1081 42.07 14.17 -38.23
N ASP A 1082 42.81 14.33 -39.33
CA ASP A 1082 42.33 15.02 -40.52
C ASP A 1082 41.09 14.31 -41.11
N GLY A 1083 39.98 15.04 -41.28
CA GLY A 1083 38.75 14.53 -41.90
C GLY A 1083 37.63 14.12 -40.94
N VAL A 1084 37.81 14.24 -39.62
CA VAL A 1084 36.70 14.07 -38.66
C VAL A 1084 35.69 15.20 -38.85
N ALA A 1085 34.45 14.85 -39.22
CA ALA A 1085 33.36 15.80 -39.34
C ALA A 1085 32.93 16.26 -37.93
N SER A 1086 33.15 17.55 -37.62
CA SER A 1086 32.69 18.17 -36.37
C SER A 1086 31.18 17.95 -36.20
N THR A 1087 30.78 17.42 -35.05
CA THR A 1087 29.38 17.08 -34.75
C THR A 1087 28.53 18.28 -34.36
N GLY A 1088 29.16 19.44 -34.19
CA GLY A 1088 28.48 20.72 -33.99
C GLY A 1088 29.37 21.93 -34.23
N GLU A 1089 28.79 23.11 -34.09
CA GLU A 1089 29.54 24.36 -34.07
C GLU A 1089 30.10 24.63 -32.66
N PRO A 1090 31.25 25.31 -32.53
CA PRO A 1090 32.13 25.84 -33.59
C PRO A 1090 33.10 24.79 -34.16
N THR A 1091 33.55 24.98 -35.41
CA THR A 1091 34.51 24.11 -36.10
C THR A 1091 35.97 24.59 -35.98
N ALA A 1092 36.94 23.72 -36.28
CA ALA A 1092 38.36 24.07 -36.34
C ALA A 1092 38.63 25.27 -37.27
N ARG A 1093 37.93 25.34 -38.42
CA ARG A 1093 38.03 26.45 -39.38
C ARG A 1093 37.52 27.77 -38.80
N GLN A 1094 36.37 27.76 -38.12
CA GLN A 1094 35.82 28.94 -37.45
C GLN A 1094 36.77 29.46 -36.35
N THR A 1095 37.40 28.53 -35.61
CA THR A 1095 38.41 28.87 -34.59
C THR A 1095 39.64 29.54 -35.21
N ALA A 1096 40.17 28.98 -36.31
CA ALA A 1096 41.33 29.53 -37.01
C ALA A 1096 41.03 30.92 -37.59
N GLN A 1097 39.84 31.12 -38.16
CA GLN A 1097 39.42 32.41 -38.70
C GLN A 1097 39.32 33.48 -37.60
N ARG A 1098 38.65 33.18 -36.47
CA ARG A 1098 38.54 34.14 -35.35
C ARG A 1098 39.88 34.48 -34.73
N LEU A 1099 40.79 33.51 -34.61
CA LEU A 1099 42.13 33.76 -34.12
C LEU A 1099 42.90 34.72 -35.06
N ALA A 1100 42.79 34.53 -36.38
CA ALA A 1100 43.44 35.39 -37.37
C ALA A 1100 42.85 36.81 -37.41
N GLU A 1101 41.55 36.98 -37.16
CA GLU A 1101 40.92 38.31 -37.05
C GLU A 1101 41.38 39.08 -35.81
N LEU A 1102 41.82 38.38 -34.76
CA LEU A 1102 42.28 38.97 -33.52
C LEU A 1102 43.78 39.20 -33.46
N GLU A 1103 44.60 38.47 -34.21
CA GLU A 1103 46.06 38.65 -34.33
C GLU A 1103 46.42 39.84 -35.23
#